data_AF-A0A6B2TMZ8-F1
#
_entry.id   AF-A0A6B2TMZ8-F1
#
_cell.length_a   1.000
_cell.length_b   1.000
_cell.length_c   1.000
_cell.angle_alpha   90.00
_cell.angle_beta   90.00
_cell.angle_gamma   90.00
#
_symmetry.space_group_name_H-M   'P 1'
#
loop_
_entity.id
_entity.type
_entity.pdbx_description
1 polymer ?
#
loop_
_entity_poly.entity_id
_entity_poly.type
_entity_poly.pdbx_seq_one_letter_code
_entity_poly.pdbx_strand_id
1 'polypeptide(L)'
;AGREPLRVGSVKTNLGHLEAAAGIVGLLKAALSLRHRRLPPTLHFTAPNPAIPLDELNLRVQTEPTDWPAPDGQLVAGVSSFGIGGTNCHVVLTEAPEPAEVRDDTPRPTADRPLPWVLSARTGEALDAQAARLHTYVQQHPETGTADIAHSLAAGRATWEHRAVVVGEDGDDLTAGLARLHEQAVTGVAEPGRTAFLFSGVGSHRVGMGRELYEAYPVFAAALDEVLDHFVPGLDLRAVLLGDDAAAAAEALDGMRYMQPALFAFQVALYRLVTSWGVTPDLLVGHSFGEIVAAHVSGALPLAHAAALVAARGELMEQLPPGGAMIAVEATEEELLTALDGVDDVSVGVINGPRAVVLSGADESVTRIAGTLAADGHRTSRLRVKNAAHSPLMAPMLEEFARRIHGLDVSAPAVPIVSTVTGRTGAELTEEYWVEHLSATVRFHDALAECRAQGVTRFVELGPGSVLTPLVAPGETETAVALQHRDHPEARALLTGLATAWTAGTPVDWAVAVGPARRVDLPTYAFRRRRHWLDERPAVEEAEEHLSSATLALRDSISSEPDGFLIRWLADHMAHLTGSAAVDPDATFRDLGLDSVLSVELRNRLVSATGLRMPASILFDYPTLRDLADHLHERIVGAFAPAPAPAPASDASAAVAGSPGATAVDDDDPVAIVGMACRLPGGIDSPQQLWDALAAGVDATSDFPEDRGWDLANLFDPDPANPGTTYTRRGGFLSAAGDFDAEFFGISPREAAAMDPQQRLLLETAWEALERTGIDPDSLRRSRTGVFVGATNMEYGPHLDAPTDGTEGFRLTGNTSSVASGRISYQLGLEGPAMTVDTACSSSLVA
;
A
#
# COMPACT_ATOMS: atom_id res chain seq x y z
N ALA A 1 32.91 -45.61 15.75
CA ALA A 1 31.82 -45.18 16.65
C ALA A 1 30.65 -44.77 15.75
N GLY A 2 29.47 -45.34 15.97
CA GLY A 2 28.33 -45.24 15.05
C GLY A 2 27.86 -43.80 14.89
N ARG A 3 27.66 -43.37 13.64
CA ARG A 3 26.95 -42.12 13.34
C ARG A 3 25.53 -42.26 13.86
N GLU A 4 24.96 -41.22 14.45
CA GLU A 4 23.53 -41.21 14.76
C GLU A 4 22.71 -41.47 13.49
N PRO A 5 21.56 -42.17 13.59
CA PRO A 5 20.74 -42.47 12.43
C PRO A 5 20.11 -41.19 11.87
N LEU A 6 20.09 -41.08 10.54
CA LEU A 6 19.45 -39.97 9.86
C LEU A 6 17.93 -40.04 10.08
N ARG A 7 17.36 -38.95 10.58
CA ARG A 7 15.91 -38.85 10.80
C ARG A 7 15.21 -38.61 9.47
N VAL A 8 14.23 -39.44 9.15
CA VAL A 8 13.41 -39.32 7.95
C VAL A 8 11.94 -39.14 8.32
N GLY A 9 11.23 -38.32 7.56
CA GLY A 9 9.82 -38.09 7.75
C GLY A 9 9.18 -37.41 6.54
N SER A 10 7.85 -37.40 6.51
CA SER A 10 7.09 -36.83 5.39
C SER A 10 5.95 -35.96 5.92
N VAL A 11 5.67 -34.84 5.26
CA VAL A 11 4.48 -34.02 5.54
C VAL A 11 3.20 -34.63 4.94
N LYS A 12 3.35 -35.55 3.97
CA LYS A 12 2.23 -36.19 3.28
C LYS A 12 1.35 -37.01 4.23
N THR A 13 1.90 -37.47 5.34
CA THR A 13 1.15 -38.19 6.37
C THR A 13 0.20 -37.29 7.16
N ASN A 14 0.40 -35.98 7.11
CA ASN A 14 -0.44 -34.99 7.78
C ASN A 14 -1.45 -34.36 6.80
N LEU A 15 -1.03 -34.08 5.57
CA LEU A 15 -1.80 -33.25 4.63
C LEU A 15 -2.27 -33.98 3.37
N GLY A 16 -1.88 -35.25 3.17
CA GLY A 16 -2.02 -35.96 1.90
C GLY A 16 -0.95 -35.56 0.87
N HIS A 17 -1.05 -36.11 -0.35
CA HIS A 17 -0.13 -35.77 -1.44
C HIS A 17 -0.65 -34.56 -2.23
N LEU A 18 -0.08 -33.38 -1.98
CA LEU A 18 -0.51 -32.11 -2.59
C LEU A 18 0.09 -31.87 -4.00
N GLU A 19 0.27 -32.92 -4.78
CA GLU A 19 0.81 -32.89 -6.15
C GLU A 19 1.92 -31.86 -6.40
N ALA A 20 1.69 -30.85 -7.24
CA ALA A 20 2.64 -29.79 -7.58
C ALA A 20 3.21 -29.07 -6.35
N ALA A 21 2.41 -28.90 -5.29
CA ALA A 21 2.80 -28.24 -4.04
C ALA A 21 3.50 -29.17 -3.04
N ALA A 22 3.64 -30.47 -3.32
CA ALA A 22 4.24 -31.42 -2.38
C ALA A 22 5.70 -31.10 -2.03
N GLY A 23 6.45 -30.53 -2.98
CA GLY A 23 7.83 -30.09 -2.81
C GLY A 23 7.97 -28.92 -1.83
N ILE A 24 7.30 -27.81 -2.11
CA ILE A 24 7.35 -26.59 -1.30
C ILE A 24 6.82 -26.81 0.12
N VAL A 25 5.82 -27.67 0.31
CA VAL A 25 5.31 -27.98 1.66
C VAL A 25 6.32 -28.83 2.46
N GLY A 26 7.08 -29.70 1.77
CA GLY A 26 8.25 -30.35 2.36
C GLY A 26 9.34 -29.35 2.76
N LEU A 27 9.57 -28.34 1.91
CA LEU A 27 10.50 -27.23 2.19
C LEU A 27 10.08 -26.43 3.42
N LEU A 28 8.79 -26.05 3.51
CA LEU A 28 8.23 -25.36 4.68
C LEU A 28 8.40 -26.17 5.96
N LYS A 29 8.07 -27.47 5.93
CA LYS A 29 8.29 -28.37 7.09
C LYS A 29 9.76 -28.37 7.52
N ALA A 30 10.69 -28.48 6.59
CA ALA A 30 12.12 -28.49 6.89
C ALA A 30 12.60 -27.15 7.46
N ALA A 31 12.23 -26.02 6.84
CA ALA A 31 12.58 -24.68 7.30
C ALA A 31 12.03 -24.39 8.70
N LEU A 32 10.77 -24.76 8.98
CA LEU A 32 10.16 -24.61 10.30
C LEU A 32 10.82 -25.52 11.35
N SER A 33 11.17 -26.76 10.97
CA SER A 33 11.89 -27.67 11.88
C SER A 33 13.28 -27.12 12.26
N LEU A 34 13.99 -26.49 11.31
CA LEU A 34 15.25 -25.80 11.57
C LEU A 34 15.03 -24.58 12.48
N ARG A 35 14.05 -23.71 12.16
CA ARG A 35 13.72 -22.49 12.95
C ARG A 35 13.38 -22.82 14.41
N HIS A 36 12.58 -23.86 14.63
CA HIS A 36 12.16 -24.28 15.97
C HIS A 36 13.13 -25.28 16.62
N ARG A 37 14.20 -25.70 15.92
CA ARG A 37 15.19 -26.71 16.36
C ARG A 37 14.55 -28.03 16.84
N ARG A 38 13.43 -28.44 16.23
CA ARG A 38 12.63 -29.60 16.63
C ARG A 38 12.13 -30.39 15.43
N LEU A 39 11.92 -31.68 15.61
CA LEU A 39 11.46 -32.61 14.57
C LEU A 39 10.03 -33.09 14.86
N PRO A 40 9.05 -32.80 13.98
CA PRO A 40 7.68 -33.26 14.15
C PRO A 40 7.50 -34.74 13.74
N PRO A 41 6.50 -35.44 14.30
CA PRO A 41 6.22 -36.84 13.97
C PRO A 41 5.73 -37.04 12.52
N THR A 42 6.01 -38.23 11.99
CA THR A 42 5.42 -38.79 10.78
C THR A 42 4.31 -39.74 11.19
N LEU A 43 3.10 -39.51 10.69
CA LEU A 43 1.91 -40.27 11.10
C LEU A 43 1.84 -41.63 10.39
N HIS A 44 1.02 -42.52 10.94
CA HIS A 44 0.66 -43.84 10.35
C HIS A 44 1.82 -44.83 10.14
N PHE A 45 3.01 -44.58 10.71
CA PHE A 45 4.12 -45.53 10.69
C PHE A 45 4.03 -46.50 11.88
N THR A 46 3.51 -47.71 11.65
CA THR A 46 3.37 -48.75 12.69
C THR A 46 4.40 -49.87 12.57
N ALA A 47 4.66 -50.33 11.35
CA ALA A 47 5.66 -51.36 11.05
C ALA A 47 6.48 -50.97 9.81
N PRO A 48 7.81 -51.17 9.79
CA PRO A 48 8.64 -50.88 8.64
C PRO A 48 8.30 -51.80 7.46
N ASN A 49 8.39 -51.27 6.23
CA ASN A 49 8.26 -52.09 5.04
C ASN A 49 9.45 -53.07 4.95
N PRO A 50 9.24 -54.40 4.91
CA PRO A 50 10.32 -55.38 4.93
C PRO A 50 11.24 -55.31 3.72
N ALA A 51 10.83 -54.66 2.63
CA ALA A 51 11.67 -54.44 1.45
C ALA A 51 12.68 -53.29 1.62
N ILE A 52 12.59 -52.49 2.70
CA ILE A 52 13.45 -51.34 2.95
C ILE A 52 14.30 -51.63 4.20
N PRO A 53 15.61 -51.92 4.07
CA PRO A 53 16.47 -52.27 5.20
C PRO A 53 16.93 -51.00 5.96
N LEU A 54 16.02 -50.38 6.72
CA LEU A 54 16.25 -49.10 7.41
C LEU A 54 17.51 -49.10 8.29
N ASP A 55 17.75 -50.17 9.04
CA ASP A 55 18.92 -50.30 9.93
C ASP A 55 20.24 -50.35 9.13
N GLU A 56 20.27 -51.02 7.97
CA GLU A 56 21.46 -51.07 7.10
C GLU A 56 21.73 -49.72 6.44
N LEU A 57 20.66 -48.96 6.15
CA LEU A 57 20.74 -47.59 5.58
C LEU A 57 21.01 -46.52 6.64
N ASN A 58 21.11 -46.89 7.93
CA ASN A 58 21.23 -45.96 9.06
C ASN A 58 20.13 -44.87 9.08
N LEU A 59 18.89 -45.28 8.76
CA LEU A 59 17.71 -44.41 8.73
C LEU A 59 16.77 -44.70 9.90
N ARG A 60 16.18 -43.66 10.47
CA ARG A 60 15.13 -43.80 11.49
C ARG A 60 13.94 -42.89 11.19
N VAL A 61 12.76 -43.48 11.08
CA VAL A 61 11.52 -42.73 10.90
C VAL A 61 11.21 -41.94 12.18
N GLN A 62 10.93 -40.64 12.02
CA GLN A 62 10.54 -39.78 13.12
C GLN A 62 9.07 -40.04 13.47
N THR A 63 8.77 -40.69 14.60
CA THR A 63 7.40 -41.06 14.99
C THR A 63 6.85 -40.25 16.17
N GLU A 64 7.72 -39.53 16.87
CA GLU A 64 7.38 -38.69 18.03
C GLU A 64 7.95 -37.29 17.84
N PRO A 65 7.40 -36.24 18.47
CA PRO A 65 8.04 -34.93 18.49
C PRO A 65 9.30 -34.98 19.36
N THR A 66 10.46 -34.65 18.80
CA THR A 66 11.73 -34.60 19.56
C THR A 66 12.51 -33.33 19.27
N ASP A 67 13.44 -32.99 20.15
CA ASP A 67 14.47 -31.99 19.85
C ASP A 67 15.39 -32.51 18.76
N TRP A 68 16.15 -31.59 18.14
CA TRP A 68 17.15 -31.96 17.15
C TRP A 68 18.25 -32.81 17.80
N PRO A 69 18.65 -33.97 17.23
CA PRO A 69 19.59 -34.89 17.88
C PRO A 69 20.98 -34.30 18.23
N ALA A 70 21.47 -33.34 17.45
CA ALA A 70 22.72 -32.63 17.68
C ALA A 70 22.49 -31.10 17.67
N PRO A 71 21.96 -30.53 18.77
CA PRO A 71 21.49 -29.14 18.77
C PRO A 71 22.62 -28.11 18.86
N ASP A 72 23.87 -28.51 19.15
CA ASP A 72 25.01 -27.58 19.30
C ASP A 72 25.79 -27.35 17.99
N GLY A 73 25.45 -28.07 16.92
CA GLY A 73 26.07 -27.92 15.60
C GLY A 73 25.16 -27.23 14.60
N GLN A 74 25.71 -26.90 13.43
CA GLN A 74 24.92 -26.36 12.32
C GLN A 74 23.85 -27.38 11.91
N LEU A 75 22.58 -26.98 12.00
CA LEU A 75 21.46 -27.83 11.63
C LEU A 75 21.33 -27.90 10.11
N VAL A 76 21.17 -29.12 9.58
CA VAL A 76 21.07 -29.38 8.13
C VAL A 76 19.88 -30.29 7.85
N ALA A 77 19.04 -29.92 6.88
CA ALA A 77 17.91 -30.73 6.42
C ALA A 77 17.96 -30.92 4.91
N GLY A 78 17.60 -32.11 4.43
CA GLY A 78 17.41 -32.41 3.02
C GLY A 78 15.93 -32.57 2.68
N VAL A 79 15.50 -32.01 1.55
CA VAL A 79 14.13 -32.12 1.03
C VAL A 79 14.21 -32.74 -0.36
N SER A 80 13.50 -33.85 -0.57
CA SER A 80 13.43 -34.52 -1.87
C SER A 80 12.00 -34.50 -2.40
N SER A 81 11.86 -34.21 -3.71
CA SER A 81 10.61 -34.41 -4.44
C SER A 81 10.87 -35.10 -5.77
N PHE A 82 10.08 -36.14 -6.05
CA PHE A 82 10.23 -37.01 -7.22
C PHE A 82 8.94 -36.97 -8.04
N GLY A 83 9.02 -36.42 -9.25
CA GLY A 83 7.90 -36.32 -10.19
C GLY A 83 7.64 -37.66 -10.88
N ILE A 84 6.37 -37.93 -11.21
CA ILE A 84 5.96 -39.18 -11.88
C ILE A 84 6.62 -39.35 -13.25
N GLY A 85 6.99 -38.24 -13.92
CA GLY A 85 7.72 -38.25 -15.19
C GLY A 85 9.22 -38.56 -15.05
N GLY A 86 9.74 -38.75 -13.84
CA GLY A 86 11.15 -39.07 -13.57
C GLY A 86 12.04 -37.89 -13.23
N THR A 87 11.50 -36.65 -13.21
CA THR A 87 12.24 -35.47 -12.74
C THR A 87 12.40 -35.53 -11.21
N ASN A 88 13.64 -35.46 -10.75
CA ASN A 88 13.97 -35.54 -9.33
C ASN A 88 14.63 -34.22 -8.89
N CYS A 89 14.15 -33.64 -7.79
CA CYS A 89 14.77 -32.48 -7.17
C CYS A 89 15.14 -32.77 -5.72
N HIS A 90 16.30 -32.25 -5.30
CA HIS A 90 16.77 -32.30 -3.92
C HIS A 90 17.35 -30.95 -3.51
N VAL A 91 16.88 -30.42 -2.38
CA VAL A 91 17.36 -29.17 -1.79
C VAL A 91 17.93 -29.46 -0.41
N VAL A 92 19.07 -28.84 -0.10
CA VAL A 92 19.69 -28.90 1.23
C VAL A 92 19.54 -27.53 1.87
N LEU A 93 18.99 -27.49 3.08
CA LEU A 93 18.85 -26.29 3.89
C LEU A 93 19.77 -26.37 5.10
N THR A 94 20.34 -25.23 5.45
CA THR A 94 20.99 -25.04 6.74
C THR A 94 20.19 -24.04 7.57
N GLU A 95 20.36 -24.05 8.89
CA GLU A 95 19.89 -22.94 9.71
C GLU A 95 20.49 -21.60 9.24
N ALA A 96 19.70 -20.53 9.40
CA ALA A 96 20.20 -19.19 9.16
C ALA A 96 21.36 -18.90 10.15
N PRO A 97 22.39 -18.15 9.74
CA PRO A 97 23.40 -17.66 10.67
C PRO A 97 22.70 -16.95 11.83
N GLU A 98 23.16 -17.14 13.07
CA GLU A 98 22.70 -16.28 14.15
C GLU A 98 22.92 -14.83 13.71
N PRO A 99 21.88 -13.98 13.75
CA PRO A 99 22.08 -12.56 13.50
C PRO A 99 23.21 -12.14 14.43
N ALA A 100 24.29 -11.57 13.89
CA ALA A 100 25.33 -10.97 14.71
C ALA A 100 24.60 -10.14 15.76
N GLU A 101 24.85 -10.38 17.06
CA GLU A 101 24.20 -9.63 18.14
C GLU A 101 24.25 -8.17 17.75
N VAL A 102 23.11 -7.65 17.28
CA VAL A 102 22.96 -6.22 17.09
C VAL A 102 23.04 -5.76 18.52
N ARG A 103 24.20 -5.23 18.91
CA ARG A 103 24.38 -4.62 20.22
C ARG A 103 23.11 -3.83 20.48
N ASP A 104 22.39 -4.18 21.54
CA ASP A 104 21.19 -3.49 22.03
C ASP A 104 21.59 -2.09 22.58
N ASP A 105 22.60 -1.46 21.98
CA ASP A 105 23.11 -0.12 22.20
C ASP A 105 22.29 0.89 21.40
N THR A 106 21.42 0.45 20.48
CA THR A 106 20.46 1.33 19.82
C THR A 106 19.43 1.73 20.86
N PRO A 107 19.32 3.02 21.24
CA PRO A 107 18.34 3.44 22.23
C PRO A 107 16.96 3.07 21.73
N ARG A 108 16.33 2.09 22.38
CA ARG A 108 14.91 1.82 22.14
C ARG A 108 14.14 3.08 22.50
N PRO A 109 13.00 3.36 21.83
CA PRO A 109 12.09 4.41 22.27
C PRO A 109 11.86 4.21 23.77
N THR A 110 12.19 5.22 24.58
CA THR A 110 11.95 5.15 26.01
C THR A 110 10.44 4.91 26.22
N ALA A 111 10.10 4.06 27.18
CA ALA A 111 8.73 3.63 27.46
C ALA A 111 7.77 4.77 27.91
N ASP A 112 8.24 6.03 27.87
CA ASP A 112 7.60 7.20 28.48
C ASP A 112 6.97 8.15 27.44
N ARG A 113 6.82 7.73 26.17
CA ARG A 113 6.14 8.55 25.14
C ARG A 113 5.06 7.76 24.40
N PRO A 114 3.96 8.43 23.95
CA PRO A 114 2.91 7.78 23.19
C PRO A 114 3.43 7.20 21.87
N LEU A 115 2.84 6.09 21.44
CA LEU A 115 3.16 5.38 20.21
C LEU A 115 1.99 5.46 19.21
N PRO A 116 2.28 5.62 17.91
CA PRO A 116 1.29 5.48 16.84
C PRO A 116 1.24 4.03 16.30
N TRP A 117 0.09 3.38 16.37
CA TRP A 117 -0.20 2.17 15.58
C TRP A 117 -0.91 2.56 14.29
N VAL A 118 -0.18 2.49 13.19
CA VAL A 118 -0.62 2.92 11.86
C VAL A 118 -1.23 1.75 11.08
N LEU A 119 -2.38 2.01 10.45
CA LEU A 119 -3.14 1.03 9.68
C LEU A 119 -3.60 1.68 8.38
N SER A 120 -3.61 0.90 7.30
CA SER A 120 -4.26 1.32 6.06
C SER A 120 -4.83 0.14 5.29
N ALA A 121 -5.85 0.40 4.47
CA ALA A 121 -6.44 -0.57 3.57
C ALA A 121 -7.06 0.09 2.33
N ARG A 122 -7.36 -0.70 1.31
CA ARG A 122 -7.99 -0.20 0.06
C ARG A 122 -9.44 0.21 0.22
N THR A 123 -10.12 -0.29 1.25
CA THR A 123 -11.53 0.02 1.55
C THR A 123 -11.71 0.20 3.05
N GLY A 124 -12.76 0.95 3.45
CA GLY A 124 -13.10 1.10 4.87
C GLY A 124 -13.39 -0.24 5.56
N GLU A 125 -14.11 -1.15 4.88
CA GLU A 125 -14.42 -2.48 5.41
C GLU A 125 -13.16 -3.34 5.64
N ALA A 126 -12.16 -3.21 4.75
CA ALA A 126 -10.87 -3.89 4.93
C ALA A 126 -10.05 -3.28 6.06
N LEU A 127 -10.13 -1.97 6.28
CA LEU A 127 -9.48 -1.28 7.40
C LEU A 127 -10.04 -1.77 8.75
N ASP A 128 -11.36 -1.87 8.87
CA ASP A 128 -12.04 -2.38 10.07
C ASP A 128 -11.64 -3.84 10.34
N ALA A 129 -11.63 -4.67 9.29
CA ALA A 129 -11.22 -6.07 9.39
C ALA A 129 -9.74 -6.21 9.78
N GLN A 130 -8.87 -5.34 9.27
CA GLN A 130 -7.45 -5.32 9.63
C GLN A 130 -7.24 -4.91 11.10
N ALA A 131 -7.96 -3.88 11.56
CA ALA A 131 -7.93 -3.48 12.97
C ALA A 131 -8.42 -4.62 13.89
N ALA A 132 -9.50 -5.31 13.53
CA ALA A 132 -10.02 -6.45 14.29
C ALA A 132 -9.05 -7.65 14.32
N ARG A 133 -8.36 -7.93 13.21
CA ARG A 133 -7.30 -8.96 13.16
C ARG A 133 -6.13 -8.59 14.06
N LEU A 134 -5.66 -7.35 14.01
CA LEU A 134 -4.57 -6.89 14.86
C LEU A 134 -4.97 -6.91 16.34
N HIS A 135 -6.19 -6.48 16.67
CA HIS A 135 -6.74 -6.54 18.03
C HIS A 135 -6.72 -7.98 18.57
N THR A 136 -7.20 -8.95 17.77
CA THR A 136 -7.18 -10.37 18.13
C THR A 136 -5.76 -10.89 18.34
N TYR A 137 -4.83 -10.50 17.46
CA TYR A 137 -3.41 -10.87 17.59
C TYR A 137 -2.80 -10.37 18.89
N VAL A 138 -3.00 -9.08 19.23
CA VAL A 138 -2.46 -8.48 20.46
C VAL A 138 -3.01 -9.16 21.71
N GLN A 139 -4.30 -9.52 21.72
CA GLN A 139 -4.90 -10.27 22.82
C GLN A 139 -4.32 -11.68 22.98
N GLN A 140 -3.92 -12.32 21.88
CA GLN A 140 -3.34 -13.66 21.89
C GLN A 140 -1.83 -13.67 22.19
N HIS A 141 -1.14 -12.54 21.99
CA HIS A 141 0.31 -12.41 22.14
C HIS A 141 0.69 -11.21 23.04
N PRO A 142 0.22 -11.17 24.31
CA PRO A 142 0.46 -10.06 25.22
C PRO A 142 1.96 -9.85 25.55
N GLU A 143 2.81 -10.84 25.26
CA GLU A 143 4.27 -10.75 25.38
C GLU A 143 4.94 -9.91 24.28
N THR A 144 4.22 -9.57 23.20
CA THR A 144 4.76 -8.76 22.11
C THR A 144 4.82 -7.30 22.52
N GLY A 145 6.01 -6.67 22.43
CA GLY A 145 6.20 -5.27 22.82
C GLY A 145 5.41 -4.29 21.94
N THR A 146 4.79 -3.27 22.54
CA THR A 146 4.01 -2.25 21.84
C THR A 146 4.82 -1.45 20.82
N ALA A 147 6.09 -1.17 21.13
CA ALA A 147 7.04 -0.51 20.23
C ALA A 147 7.42 -1.38 19.02
N ASP A 148 7.57 -2.69 19.23
CA ASP A 148 7.86 -3.66 18.16
C ASP A 148 6.68 -3.75 17.18
N ILE A 149 5.44 -3.73 17.71
CA ILE A 149 4.22 -3.66 16.90
C ILE A 149 4.17 -2.35 16.11
N ALA A 150 4.36 -1.20 16.78
CA ALA A 150 4.36 0.12 16.14
C ALA A 150 5.38 0.21 15.00
N HIS A 151 6.60 -0.28 15.24
CA HIS A 151 7.67 -0.29 14.24
C HIS A 151 7.34 -1.21 13.07
N SER A 152 6.80 -2.41 13.32
CA SER A 152 6.45 -3.38 12.29
C SER A 152 5.28 -2.92 11.42
N LEU A 153 4.33 -2.16 11.98
CA LEU A 153 3.26 -1.51 11.22
C LEU A 153 3.79 -0.37 10.34
N ALA A 154 4.75 0.40 10.85
CA ALA A 154 5.24 1.61 10.19
C ALA A 154 6.27 1.36 9.08
N ALA A 155 7.16 0.36 9.24
CA ALA A 155 8.33 0.19 8.37
C ALA A 155 8.13 -0.82 7.22
N GLY A 156 7.10 -1.66 7.25
CA GLY A 156 7.02 -2.84 6.38
C GLY A 156 5.64 -3.18 5.84
N ARG A 157 4.78 -2.17 5.67
CA ARG A 157 3.41 -2.35 5.16
C ARG A 157 3.14 -1.35 4.03
N ALA A 158 2.47 -1.82 2.99
CA ALA A 158 1.93 -0.95 1.95
C ALA A 158 0.96 0.07 2.57
N THR A 159 0.99 1.30 2.06
CA THR A 159 0.12 2.38 2.52
C THR A 159 -0.98 2.68 1.51
N TRP A 160 -2.23 2.58 1.95
CA TRP A 160 -3.44 2.76 1.12
C TRP A 160 -4.24 4.01 1.50
N GLU A 161 -5.36 4.24 0.82
CA GLU A 161 -6.20 5.43 0.92
C GLU A 161 -7.00 5.47 2.22
N HIS A 162 -7.63 4.36 2.64
CA HIS A 162 -8.34 4.32 3.91
C HIS A 162 -7.35 4.08 5.04
N ARG A 163 -7.23 5.06 5.94
CA ARG A 163 -6.16 5.13 6.93
C ARG A 163 -6.71 5.28 8.34
N ALA A 164 -6.02 4.67 9.29
CA ALA A 164 -6.25 4.89 10.71
C ALA A 164 -4.93 4.95 11.49
N VAL A 165 -4.90 5.77 12.55
CA VAL A 165 -3.79 5.80 13.50
C VAL A 165 -4.35 5.80 14.91
N VAL A 166 -4.00 4.77 15.68
CA VAL A 166 -4.27 4.72 17.13
C VAL A 166 -3.06 5.32 17.85
N VAL A 167 -3.27 6.37 18.65
CA VAL A 167 -2.22 6.97 19.48
C VAL A 167 -2.51 6.64 20.95
N GLY A 168 -1.61 5.88 21.57
CA GLY A 168 -1.77 5.41 22.96
C GLY A 168 -0.48 5.51 23.75
N GLU A 169 -0.60 5.64 25.07
CA GLU A 169 0.53 5.75 26.00
C GLU A 169 1.02 4.37 26.46
N ASP A 170 0.13 3.39 26.49
CA ASP A 170 0.43 2.01 26.85
C ASP A 170 -0.33 0.99 25.98
N GLY A 171 -0.13 -0.29 26.26
CA GLY A 171 -0.76 -1.38 25.52
C GLY A 171 -2.28 -1.46 25.67
N ASP A 172 -2.83 -1.02 26.79
CA ASP A 172 -4.28 -1.07 27.05
C ASP A 172 -4.99 0.01 26.22
N ASP A 173 -4.43 1.23 26.20
CA ASP A 173 -4.90 2.34 25.35
C ASP A 173 -4.89 1.96 23.87
N LEU A 174 -3.77 1.39 23.40
CA LEU A 174 -3.59 1.00 22.00
C LEU A 174 -4.56 -0.12 21.61
N THR A 175 -4.75 -1.11 22.48
CA THR A 175 -5.68 -2.22 22.25
C THR A 175 -7.13 -1.75 22.23
N ALA A 176 -7.53 -0.88 23.18
CA ALA A 176 -8.85 -0.27 23.19
C ALA A 176 -9.12 0.56 21.93
N GLY A 177 -8.09 1.26 21.45
CA GLY A 177 -8.11 2.00 20.20
C GLY A 177 -8.41 1.15 18.97
N LEU A 178 -7.84 -0.05 18.87
CA LEU A 178 -8.16 -1.00 17.80
C LEU A 178 -9.60 -1.52 17.89
N ALA A 179 -10.10 -1.78 19.10
CA ALA A 179 -11.44 -2.30 19.31
C ALA A 179 -12.53 -1.28 18.95
N ARG A 180 -12.25 0.02 19.10
CA ARG A 180 -13.18 1.12 18.82
C ARG A 180 -12.59 2.11 17.83
N LEU A 181 -12.11 1.62 16.70
CA LEU A 181 -11.32 2.38 15.73
C LEU A 181 -11.89 3.78 15.41
N HIS A 182 -13.17 3.89 15.06
CA HIS A 182 -13.77 5.18 14.67
C HIS A 182 -14.05 6.16 15.82
N GLU A 183 -14.02 5.71 17.08
CA GLU A 183 -14.16 6.57 18.28
C GLU A 183 -12.80 6.88 18.91
N GLN A 184 -11.93 5.87 18.84
CA GLN A 184 -10.58 5.66 19.30
C GLN A 184 -9.45 6.44 18.64
N ALA A 185 -9.49 6.34 17.32
CA ALA A 185 -8.37 6.55 16.44
C ALA A 185 -8.66 7.73 15.54
N VAL A 186 -7.59 8.29 14.98
CA VAL A 186 -7.74 9.21 13.87
C VAL A 186 -7.95 8.37 12.62
N THR A 187 -9.11 8.50 11.98
CA THR A 187 -9.45 7.79 10.75
C THR A 187 -9.76 8.77 9.62
N GLY A 188 -9.40 8.42 8.39
CA GLY A 188 -9.72 9.23 7.22
C GLY A 188 -9.44 8.52 5.91
N VAL A 189 -9.74 9.21 4.80
CA VAL A 189 -9.42 8.76 3.46
C VAL A 189 -8.42 9.75 2.87
N ALA A 190 -7.26 9.25 2.47
CA ALA A 190 -6.22 10.08 1.90
C ALA A 190 -6.61 10.49 0.48
N GLU A 191 -6.64 11.80 0.26
CA GLU A 191 -6.93 12.39 -1.05
C GLU A 191 -5.72 13.17 -1.57
N PRO A 192 -5.54 13.26 -2.91
CA PRO A 192 -4.49 14.06 -3.50
C PRO A 192 -4.59 15.55 -3.13
N GLY A 193 -3.44 16.22 -3.09
CA GLY A 193 -3.33 17.67 -3.11
C GLY A 193 -2.16 18.18 -2.26
N ARG A 194 -2.04 19.50 -2.18
CA ARG A 194 -0.91 20.17 -1.50
C ARG A 194 -1.13 20.45 -0.02
N THR A 195 -0.04 20.56 0.72
CA THR A 195 -0.01 20.85 2.16
C THR A 195 0.62 22.21 2.42
N ALA A 196 -0.05 23.07 3.18
CA ALA A 196 0.52 24.33 3.66
C ALA A 196 0.84 24.26 5.14
N PHE A 197 2.02 24.74 5.54
CA PHE A 197 2.35 24.95 6.95
C PHE A 197 2.00 26.37 7.38
N LEU A 198 1.34 26.48 8.53
CA LEU A 198 0.90 27.73 9.12
C LEU A 198 1.70 28.02 10.39
N PHE A 199 2.37 29.16 10.47
CA PHE A 199 3.11 29.59 11.65
C PHE A 199 2.34 30.65 12.41
N SER A 200 2.02 30.37 13.67
CA SER A 200 1.22 31.27 14.51
C SER A 200 2.01 32.50 14.96
N GLY A 201 1.30 33.62 15.09
CA GLY A 201 1.86 34.85 15.65
C GLY A 201 1.96 34.82 17.18
N VAL A 202 2.21 36.00 17.76
CA VAL A 202 2.25 36.19 19.22
C VAL A 202 0.85 35.98 19.83
N GLY A 203 0.79 35.24 20.94
CA GLY A 203 -0.41 35.12 21.79
C GLY A 203 -0.78 33.71 22.23
N SER A 204 -0.15 32.68 21.64
CA SER A 204 -0.35 31.27 21.98
C SER A 204 0.74 30.68 22.89
N HIS A 205 1.76 31.48 23.24
CA HIS A 205 2.87 31.08 24.10
C HIS A 205 2.40 30.75 25.52
N ARG A 206 3.10 29.84 26.18
CA ARG A 206 2.90 29.48 27.59
C ARG A 206 4.23 29.08 28.21
N VAL A 207 4.33 29.22 29.52
CA VAL A 207 5.43 28.63 30.29
C VAL A 207 5.39 27.11 30.11
N GLY A 208 6.56 26.50 29.87
CA GLY A 208 6.70 25.06 29.71
C GLY A 208 6.35 24.52 28.32
N MET A 209 6.07 25.39 27.33
CA MET A 209 5.86 24.93 25.96
C MET A 209 7.14 24.27 25.42
N GLY A 210 7.03 23.07 24.85
CA GLY A 210 8.12 22.31 24.28
C GLY A 210 8.93 21.49 25.29
N ARG A 211 8.58 21.51 26.59
CA ARG A 211 9.30 20.73 27.62
C ARG A 211 9.19 19.23 27.35
N GLU A 212 7.98 18.73 27.12
CA GLU A 212 7.77 17.30 26.84
C GLU A 212 8.42 16.91 25.51
N LEU A 213 8.35 17.78 24.50
CA LEU A 213 9.01 17.52 23.22
C LEU A 213 10.53 17.49 23.33
N TYR A 214 11.11 18.38 24.15
CA TYR A 214 12.55 18.43 24.42
C TYR A 214 13.04 17.15 25.10
N GLU A 215 12.27 16.63 26.06
CA GLU A 215 12.60 15.39 26.77
C GLU A 215 12.40 14.14 25.88
N ALA A 216 11.35 14.13 25.05
CA ALA A 216 10.97 12.95 24.26
C ALA A 216 11.72 12.83 22.92
N TYR A 217 12.13 13.95 22.29
CA TYR A 217 12.62 13.96 20.91
C TYR A 217 13.97 14.67 20.76
N PRO A 218 15.09 13.91 20.61
CA PRO A 218 16.43 14.50 20.48
C PRO A 218 16.60 15.49 19.33
N VAL A 219 15.90 15.29 18.21
CA VAL A 219 15.91 16.23 17.06
C VAL A 219 15.32 17.58 17.44
N PHE A 220 14.22 17.59 18.22
CA PHE A 220 13.62 18.82 18.71
C PHE A 220 14.55 19.51 19.71
N ALA A 221 15.11 18.75 20.66
CA ALA A 221 16.02 19.30 21.66
C ALA A 221 17.26 19.97 21.02
N ALA A 222 17.93 19.27 20.12
CA ALA A 222 19.10 19.80 19.42
C ALA A 222 18.77 21.05 18.58
N ALA A 223 17.62 21.03 17.89
CA ALA A 223 17.16 22.17 17.12
C ALA A 223 16.81 23.38 18.01
N LEU A 224 16.15 23.15 19.14
CA LEU A 224 15.81 24.19 20.08
C LEU A 224 17.08 24.84 20.65
N ASP A 225 18.03 24.02 21.09
CA ASP A 225 19.29 24.50 21.67
C ASP A 225 20.10 25.32 20.67
N GLU A 226 20.24 24.85 19.43
CA GLU A 226 20.94 25.58 18.36
C GLU A 226 20.31 26.96 18.12
N VAL A 227 18.98 27.04 18.05
CA VAL A 227 18.29 28.32 17.79
C VAL A 227 18.40 29.26 19.00
N LEU A 228 18.31 28.74 20.22
CA LEU A 228 18.47 29.53 21.45
C LEU A 228 19.87 30.15 21.57
N ASP A 229 20.91 29.42 21.15
CA ASP A 229 22.31 29.88 21.19
C ASP A 229 22.60 31.10 20.27
N HIS A 230 21.70 31.44 19.36
CA HIS A 230 21.82 32.61 18.49
C HIS A 230 21.35 33.93 19.13
N PHE A 231 20.68 33.87 20.29
CA PHE A 231 20.18 35.05 20.98
C PHE A 231 21.18 35.55 22.05
N VAL A 232 20.99 36.80 22.50
CA VAL A 232 21.98 37.54 23.30
C VAL A 232 22.45 36.76 24.54
N PRO A 233 23.78 36.65 24.78
CA PRO A 233 24.32 36.06 26.00
C PRO A 233 23.78 36.78 27.23
N GLY A 234 23.09 36.05 28.11
CA GLY A 234 22.53 36.58 29.37
C GLY A 234 21.01 36.56 29.47
N LEU A 235 20.28 36.28 28.38
CA LEU A 235 18.88 35.85 28.46
C LEU A 235 18.86 34.33 28.64
N ASP A 236 18.41 33.85 29.80
CA ASP A 236 18.21 32.41 30.00
C ASP A 236 16.90 31.95 29.36
N LEU A 237 16.84 32.03 28.02
CA LEU A 237 15.66 31.68 27.24
C LEU A 237 15.27 30.21 27.42
N ARG A 238 16.24 29.32 27.64
CA ARG A 238 15.98 27.91 27.93
C ARG A 238 15.21 27.77 29.25
N ALA A 239 15.69 28.35 30.34
CA ALA A 239 15.01 28.27 31.63
C ALA A 239 13.63 28.95 31.59
N VAL A 240 13.49 30.06 30.85
CA VAL A 240 12.22 30.77 30.67
C VAL A 240 11.21 29.95 29.86
N LEU A 241 11.65 29.28 28.79
CA LEU A 241 10.78 28.48 27.91
C LEU A 241 10.38 27.17 28.59
N LEU A 242 11.34 26.44 29.16
CA LEU A 242 11.09 25.18 29.85
C LEU A 242 10.38 25.41 31.20
N GLY A 243 10.58 26.56 31.85
CA GLY A 243 9.86 26.94 33.07
C GLY A 243 10.45 26.38 34.35
N ASP A 244 11.78 26.43 34.50
CA ASP A 244 12.49 25.89 35.68
C ASP A 244 12.12 26.63 36.98
N ASP A 245 11.83 27.94 36.87
CA ASP A 245 11.05 28.71 37.85
C ASP A 245 9.81 29.26 37.15
N ALA A 246 8.66 28.61 37.39
CA ALA A 246 7.42 28.93 36.68
C ALA A 246 6.95 30.39 36.86
N ALA A 247 7.20 31.00 38.01
CA ALA A 247 6.76 32.37 38.28
C ALA A 247 7.65 33.38 37.55
N ALA A 248 8.97 33.21 37.65
CA ALA A 248 9.94 34.06 36.93
C ALA A 248 9.83 33.88 35.41
N ALA A 249 9.61 32.65 34.93
CA ALA A 249 9.38 32.36 33.52
C ALA A 249 8.10 33.03 32.99
N ALA A 250 7.01 33.00 33.76
CA ALA A 250 5.77 33.68 33.38
C ALA A 250 5.95 35.19 33.27
N GLU A 251 6.65 35.81 34.23
CA GLU A 251 6.95 37.24 34.19
C GLU A 251 7.85 37.61 33.00
N ALA A 252 8.86 36.78 32.71
CA ALA A 252 9.74 36.99 31.56
C ALA A 252 9.00 36.84 30.22
N LEU A 253 8.19 35.78 30.04
CA LEU A 253 7.41 35.55 28.81
C LEU A 253 6.31 36.58 28.58
N ASP A 254 5.93 37.37 29.59
CA ASP A 254 5.04 38.52 29.40
C ASP A 254 5.75 39.66 28.64
N GLY A 255 7.09 39.68 28.61
CA GLY A 255 7.91 40.65 27.88
C GLY A 255 8.21 40.23 26.43
N MET A 256 8.04 41.16 25.48
CA MET A 256 8.27 40.90 24.05
C MET A 256 9.72 40.48 23.75
N ARG A 257 10.68 40.94 24.57
CA ARG A 257 12.10 40.61 24.43
C ARG A 257 12.42 39.12 24.67
N TYR A 258 11.64 38.43 25.50
CA TYR A 258 11.80 36.99 25.75
C TYR A 258 10.84 36.17 24.88
N MET A 259 9.60 36.63 24.79
CA MET A 259 8.52 35.91 24.12
C MET A 259 8.79 35.65 22.65
N GLN A 260 9.26 36.65 21.89
CA GLN A 260 9.47 36.48 20.44
C GLN A 260 10.63 35.51 20.14
N PRO A 261 11.82 35.63 20.75
CA PRO A 261 12.87 34.61 20.63
C PRO A 261 12.42 33.20 21.03
N ALA A 262 11.71 33.07 22.16
CA ALA A 262 11.21 31.79 22.65
C ALA A 262 10.21 31.14 21.66
N LEU A 263 9.29 31.92 21.11
CA LEU A 263 8.32 31.45 20.13
C LEU A 263 8.98 31.08 18.79
N PHE A 264 9.97 31.86 18.34
CA PHE A 264 10.77 31.55 17.15
C PHE A 264 11.47 30.21 17.30
N ALA A 265 12.20 30.03 18.42
CA ALA A 265 12.95 28.81 18.70
C ALA A 265 12.04 27.58 18.75
N PHE A 266 10.89 27.68 19.43
CA PHE A 266 9.91 26.61 19.50
C PHE A 266 9.38 26.20 18.11
N GLN A 267 8.93 27.16 17.29
CA GLN A 267 8.34 26.86 15.98
C GLN A 267 9.38 26.30 15.00
N VAL A 268 10.62 26.78 15.03
CA VAL A 268 11.72 26.24 14.21
C VAL A 268 12.10 24.83 14.66
N ALA A 269 12.16 24.57 15.97
CA ALA A 269 12.43 23.23 16.50
C ALA A 269 11.32 22.24 16.13
N LEU A 270 10.05 22.65 16.23
CA LEU A 270 8.91 21.84 15.81
C LEU A 270 8.95 21.54 14.30
N TYR A 271 9.27 22.53 13.47
CA TYR A 271 9.44 22.35 12.03
C TYR A 271 10.55 21.33 11.71
N ARG A 272 11.72 21.45 12.36
CA ARG A 272 12.84 20.52 12.17
C ARG A 272 12.50 19.09 12.63
N LEU A 273 11.73 18.94 13.71
CA LEU A 273 11.24 17.64 14.15
C LEU A 273 10.36 16.98 13.09
N VAL A 274 9.31 17.66 12.61
CA VAL A 274 8.38 17.02 11.67
C VAL A 274 8.99 16.79 10.28
N THR A 275 9.87 17.69 9.83
CA THR A 275 10.60 17.48 8.56
C THR A 275 11.59 16.33 8.65
N SER A 276 12.15 16.04 9.83
CA SER A 276 12.96 14.83 10.04
C SER A 276 12.18 13.53 9.87
N TRP A 277 10.84 13.60 9.99
CA TRP A 277 9.91 12.49 9.74
C TRP A 277 9.30 12.56 8.32
N GLY A 278 9.96 13.26 7.40
CA GLY A 278 9.54 13.35 6.00
C GLY A 278 8.30 14.22 5.74
N VAL A 279 7.80 14.96 6.74
CA VAL A 279 6.63 15.83 6.57
C VAL A 279 7.06 17.16 5.96
N THR A 280 6.78 17.36 4.68
CA THR A 280 7.19 18.55 3.93
C THR A 280 6.01 19.41 3.48
N PRO A 281 6.08 20.74 3.60
CA PRO A 281 5.08 21.65 3.04
C PRO A 281 5.33 21.93 1.55
N ASP A 282 4.26 22.17 0.80
CA ASP A 282 4.28 22.78 -0.52
C ASP A 282 4.28 24.31 -0.45
N LEU A 283 3.63 24.89 0.58
CA LEU A 283 3.56 26.33 0.83
C LEU A 283 3.73 26.65 2.31
N LEU A 284 4.26 27.84 2.59
CA LEU A 284 4.40 28.38 3.93
C LEU A 284 3.57 29.65 4.09
N VAL A 285 2.89 29.78 5.22
CA VAL A 285 2.16 31.00 5.60
C VAL A 285 2.51 31.31 7.04
N GLY A 286 2.87 32.56 7.31
CA GLY A 286 3.12 33.02 8.67
C GLY A 286 2.16 34.13 9.06
N HIS A 287 1.52 34.01 10.22
CA HIS A 287 0.64 35.06 10.74
C HIS A 287 1.48 36.11 11.47
N SER A 288 1.69 37.27 10.85
CA SER A 288 2.55 38.33 11.39
C SER A 288 3.94 37.81 11.76
N PHE A 289 4.23 37.69 13.06
CA PHE A 289 5.49 37.17 13.57
C PHE A 289 5.87 35.81 12.96
N GLY A 290 4.87 34.93 12.74
CA GLY A 290 5.11 33.63 12.13
C GLY A 290 5.70 33.71 10.72
N GLU A 291 5.62 34.87 10.04
CA GLU A 291 6.19 35.06 8.71
C GLU A 291 7.72 35.10 8.74
N ILE A 292 8.31 35.53 9.86
CA ILE A 292 9.76 35.45 10.08
C ILE A 292 10.20 33.98 10.20
N VAL A 293 9.39 33.14 10.85
CA VAL A 293 9.62 31.70 10.92
C VAL A 293 9.51 31.09 9.53
N ALA A 294 8.45 31.41 8.78
CA ALA A 294 8.27 30.97 7.39
C ALA A 294 9.46 31.36 6.50
N ALA A 295 9.94 32.60 6.60
CA ALA A 295 11.13 33.08 5.90
C ALA A 295 12.38 32.26 6.24
N HIS A 296 12.61 31.98 7.52
CA HIS A 296 13.74 31.16 7.93
C HIS A 296 13.65 29.72 7.40
N VAL A 297 12.54 29.03 7.64
CA VAL A 297 12.40 27.60 7.30
C VAL A 297 12.30 27.36 5.79
N SER A 298 11.91 28.37 5.01
CA SER A 298 11.98 28.33 3.55
C SER A 298 13.41 28.35 3.00
N GLY A 299 14.40 28.70 3.82
CA GLY A 299 15.78 28.98 3.40
C GLY A 299 16.02 30.40 2.90
N ALA A 300 14.99 31.26 2.84
CA ALA A 300 15.14 32.66 2.41
C ALA A 300 15.93 33.50 3.42
N LEU A 301 15.83 33.21 4.72
CA LEU A 301 16.51 33.95 5.77
C LEU A 301 17.42 33.02 6.61
N PRO A 302 18.75 33.17 6.57
CA PRO A 302 19.65 32.37 7.40
C PRO A 302 19.36 32.54 8.90
N LEU A 303 19.60 31.50 9.71
CA LEU A 303 19.24 31.46 11.13
C LEU A 303 19.77 32.68 11.92
N ALA A 304 21.02 33.06 11.71
CA ALA A 304 21.63 34.20 12.39
C ALA A 304 20.92 35.52 12.07
N HIS A 305 20.53 35.74 10.80
CA HIS A 305 19.80 36.94 10.38
C HIS A 305 18.35 36.92 10.88
N ALA A 306 17.69 35.76 10.87
CA ALA A 306 16.35 35.60 11.43
C ALA A 306 16.33 35.87 12.94
N ALA A 307 17.30 35.33 13.69
CA ALA A 307 17.44 35.58 15.13
C ALA A 307 17.70 37.06 15.44
N ALA A 308 18.58 37.72 14.68
CA ALA A 308 18.84 39.15 14.82
C ALA A 308 17.58 40.00 14.57
N LEU A 309 16.81 39.67 13.53
CA LEU A 309 15.54 40.32 13.20
C LEU A 309 14.52 40.14 14.32
N VAL A 310 14.35 38.92 14.84
CA VAL A 310 13.45 38.60 15.95
C VAL A 310 13.86 39.36 17.22
N ALA A 311 15.15 39.36 17.57
CA ALA A 311 15.66 40.05 18.75
C ALA A 311 15.43 41.57 18.67
N ALA A 312 15.80 42.18 17.54
CA ALA A 312 15.58 43.61 17.31
C ALA A 312 14.09 43.98 17.38
N ARG A 313 13.22 43.15 16.80
CA ARG A 313 11.77 43.34 16.84
C ARG A 313 11.23 43.28 18.27
N GLY A 314 11.58 42.23 19.01
CA GLY A 314 11.12 42.01 20.39
C GLY A 314 11.54 43.14 21.34
N GLU A 315 12.82 43.52 21.31
CA GLU A 315 13.37 44.59 22.17
C GLU A 315 12.75 45.95 21.90
N LEU A 316 12.61 46.33 20.62
CA LEU A 316 12.09 47.64 20.25
C LEU A 316 10.58 47.76 20.49
N MET A 317 9.82 46.69 20.25
CA MET A 317 8.39 46.66 20.58
C MET A 317 8.15 46.80 22.09
N GLU A 318 9.03 46.23 22.93
CA GLU A 318 8.94 46.38 24.39
C GLU A 318 9.17 47.81 24.87
N GLN A 319 9.98 48.60 24.13
CA GLN A 319 10.31 49.99 24.47
C GLN A 319 9.26 51.00 24.01
N LEU A 320 8.27 50.57 23.21
CA LEU A 320 7.22 51.46 22.73
C LEU A 320 6.37 52.01 23.90
N PRO A 321 5.90 53.26 23.79
CA PRO A 321 4.99 53.83 24.79
C PRO A 321 3.72 52.98 24.96
N PRO A 322 3.20 52.86 26.19
CA PRO A 322 1.89 52.26 26.41
C PRO A 322 0.78 53.14 25.80
N GLY A 323 -0.41 52.57 25.59
CA GLY A 323 -1.58 53.31 25.07
C GLY A 323 -2.08 52.86 23.70
N GLY A 324 -1.61 51.72 23.20
CA GLY A 324 -2.20 51.04 22.03
C GLY A 324 -3.21 49.99 22.44
N ALA A 325 -4.20 49.74 21.58
CA ALA A 325 -5.16 48.65 21.71
C ALA A 325 -5.37 47.91 20.38
N MET A 326 -5.75 46.63 20.48
CA MET A 326 -6.28 45.87 19.35
C MET A 326 -7.66 45.32 19.70
N ILE A 327 -8.64 45.50 18.81
CA ILE A 327 -10.01 45.03 18.99
C ILE A 327 -10.44 44.25 17.76
N ALA A 328 -10.79 42.98 17.95
CA ALA A 328 -11.42 42.17 16.92
C ALA A 328 -12.88 42.62 16.72
N VAL A 329 -13.30 42.74 15.48
CA VAL A 329 -14.63 43.20 15.06
C VAL A 329 -15.20 42.23 14.03
N GLU A 330 -16.46 41.85 14.20
CA GLU A 330 -17.21 41.08 13.21
C GLU A 330 -17.75 41.99 12.09
N ALA A 331 -16.86 42.44 11.23
CA ALA A 331 -17.13 43.34 10.12
C ALA A 331 -16.26 43.01 8.90
N THR A 332 -16.66 43.46 7.73
CA THR A 332 -15.82 43.39 6.51
C THR A 332 -14.72 44.44 6.54
N GLU A 333 -13.68 44.25 5.71
CA GLU A 333 -12.63 45.26 5.52
C GLU A 333 -13.22 46.60 5.05
N GLU A 334 -14.18 46.58 4.13
CA GLU A 334 -14.83 47.78 3.58
C GLU A 334 -15.62 48.56 4.63
N GLU A 335 -16.36 47.87 5.51
CA GLU A 335 -17.08 48.47 6.64
C GLU A 335 -16.11 49.20 7.58
N LEU A 336 -14.95 48.59 7.88
CA LEU A 336 -13.95 49.19 8.76
C LEU A 336 -13.19 50.34 8.10
N LEU A 337 -12.83 50.24 6.82
CA LEU A 337 -12.21 51.35 6.09
C LEU A 337 -13.12 52.58 6.06
N THR A 338 -14.43 52.38 5.93
CA THR A 338 -15.43 53.46 6.03
C THR A 338 -15.46 54.07 7.43
N ALA A 339 -15.40 53.25 8.48
CA ALA A 339 -15.38 53.71 9.87
C ALA A 339 -14.08 54.42 10.27
N LEU A 340 -13.00 54.21 9.51
CA LEU A 340 -11.69 54.82 9.71
C LEU A 340 -11.48 56.10 8.89
N ASP A 341 -12.45 56.54 8.09
CA ASP A 341 -12.31 57.75 7.29
C ASP A 341 -12.01 58.98 8.18
N GLY A 342 -10.88 59.63 7.92
CA GLY A 342 -10.37 60.76 8.71
C GLY A 342 -9.75 60.39 10.07
N VAL A 343 -9.41 59.12 10.32
CA VAL A 343 -8.72 58.66 11.54
C VAL A 343 -7.31 58.18 11.20
N ASP A 344 -6.29 58.92 11.65
CA ASP A 344 -4.89 58.67 11.27
C ASP A 344 -4.11 57.80 12.28
N ASP A 345 -4.67 57.56 13.48
CA ASP A 345 -4.02 56.85 14.58
C ASP A 345 -4.53 55.41 14.78
N VAL A 346 -5.37 54.92 13.86
CA VAL A 346 -5.95 53.57 13.82
C VAL A 346 -5.89 53.01 12.40
N SER A 347 -5.57 51.72 12.28
CA SER A 347 -5.58 50.97 11.02
C SER A 347 -6.37 49.66 11.15
N VAL A 348 -6.66 49.06 10.00
CA VAL A 348 -6.97 47.63 9.93
C VAL A 348 -5.66 46.87 10.13
N GLY A 349 -5.50 46.25 11.30
CA GLY A 349 -4.26 45.53 11.65
C GLY A 349 -4.20 44.12 11.10
N VAL A 350 -5.32 43.38 11.10
CA VAL A 350 -5.36 41.97 10.69
C VAL A 350 -6.69 41.65 10.02
N ILE A 351 -6.65 40.89 8.93
CA ILE A 351 -7.82 40.32 8.23
C ILE A 351 -7.70 38.79 8.32
N ASN A 352 -8.40 38.19 9.27
CA ASN A 352 -8.41 36.73 9.50
C ASN A 352 -9.52 36.00 8.74
N GLY A 353 -10.52 36.74 8.26
CA GLY A 353 -11.63 36.19 7.49
C GLY A 353 -12.49 37.30 6.90
N PRO A 354 -13.51 36.94 6.10
CA PRO A 354 -14.35 37.91 5.38
C PRO A 354 -15.13 38.84 6.32
N ARG A 355 -15.38 38.39 7.55
CA ARG A 355 -16.00 39.18 8.63
C ARG A 355 -15.23 39.08 9.95
N ALA A 356 -13.93 38.76 9.91
CA ALA A 356 -13.12 38.56 11.10
C ALA A 356 -11.88 39.45 11.00
N VAL A 357 -12.04 40.73 11.36
CA VAL A 357 -11.03 41.77 11.16
C VAL A 357 -10.64 42.40 12.50
N VAL A 358 -9.40 42.87 12.64
CA VAL A 358 -8.87 43.46 13.87
C VAL A 358 -8.46 44.90 13.61
N LEU A 359 -9.02 45.82 14.39
CA LEU A 359 -8.55 47.21 14.48
C LEU A 359 -7.33 47.29 15.40
N SER A 360 -6.35 48.10 15.01
CA SER A 360 -5.13 48.33 15.78
C SER A 360 -4.74 49.81 15.78
N GLY A 361 -4.41 50.38 16.92
CA GLY A 361 -4.05 51.80 17.02
C GLY A 361 -4.12 52.36 18.43
N ALA A 362 -4.27 53.68 18.55
CA ALA A 362 -4.43 54.37 19.84
C ALA A 362 -5.69 53.89 20.59
N ASP A 363 -5.54 53.60 21.89
CA ASP A 363 -6.58 52.95 22.69
C ASP A 363 -7.91 53.70 22.68
N GLU A 364 -7.87 55.02 22.88
CA GLU A 364 -9.06 55.87 22.90
C GLU A 364 -9.79 55.83 21.55
N SER A 365 -9.06 55.97 20.44
CA SER A 365 -9.61 55.96 19.08
C SER A 365 -10.17 54.59 18.69
N VAL A 366 -9.42 53.51 18.92
CA VAL A 366 -9.85 52.13 18.65
C VAL A 366 -11.10 51.79 19.47
N THR A 367 -11.11 52.13 20.76
CA THR A 367 -12.24 51.86 21.66
C THR A 367 -13.48 52.64 21.24
N ARG A 368 -13.33 53.90 20.84
CA ARG A 368 -14.43 54.73 20.31
C ARG A 368 -15.03 54.12 19.05
N ILE A 369 -14.21 53.77 18.07
CA ILE A 369 -14.65 53.20 16.79
C ILE A 369 -15.33 51.85 17.00
N ALA A 370 -14.70 50.95 17.78
CA ALA A 370 -15.30 49.67 18.13
C ALA A 370 -16.61 49.84 18.90
N GLY A 371 -16.73 50.86 19.75
CA GLY A 371 -17.96 51.21 20.45
C GLY A 371 -19.09 51.65 19.51
N THR A 372 -18.77 52.47 18.49
CA THR A 372 -19.72 52.86 17.44
C THR A 372 -20.18 51.64 16.65
N LEU A 373 -19.26 50.80 16.19
CA LEU A 373 -19.59 49.57 15.46
C LEU A 373 -20.42 48.61 16.32
N ALA A 374 -20.12 48.50 17.63
CA ALA A 374 -20.93 47.71 18.53
C ALA A 374 -22.36 48.26 18.70
N ALA A 375 -22.53 49.58 18.71
CA ALA A 375 -23.85 50.21 18.72
C ALA A 375 -24.63 49.96 17.42
N ASP A 376 -23.91 49.81 16.30
CA ASP A 376 -24.48 49.44 14.99
C ASP A 376 -24.71 47.92 14.82
N GLY A 377 -24.45 47.13 15.88
CA GLY A 377 -24.79 45.70 15.95
C GLY A 377 -23.63 44.74 15.67
N HIS A 378 -22.41 45.24 15.47
CA HIS A 378 -21.24 44.38 15.27
C HIS A 378 -20.74 43.77 16.59
N ARG A 379 -20.36 42.50 16.59
CA ARG A 379 -19.66 41.91 17.74
C ARG A 379 -18.23 42.42 17.81
N THR A 380 -17.79 42.85 18.99
CA THR A 380 -16.42 43.31 19.23
C THR A 380 -15.80 42.58 20.43
N SER A 381 -14.48 42.34 20.36
CA SER A 381 -13.72 41.69 21.42
C SER A 381 -12.33 42.28 21.52
N ARG A 382 -11.98 42.82 22.69
CA ARG A 382 -10.67 43.41 22.93
C ARG A 382 -9.61 42.32 23.12
N LEU A 383 -8.52 42.41 22.37
CA LEU A 383 -7.41 41.46 22.45
C LEU A 383 -6.50 41.80 23.63
N ARG A 384 -5.95 40.77 24.27
CA ARG A 384 -4.98 40.90 25.36
C ARG A 384 -3.58 41.07 24.78
N VAL A 385 -3.28 42.28 24.32
CA VAL A 385 -1.97 42.65 23.77
C VAL A 385 -1.44 43.89 24.46
N LYS A 386 -0.12 43.95 24.64
CA LYS A 386 0.56 45.10 25.26
C LYS A 386 0.81 46.25 24.29
N ASN A 387 0.90 45.93 22.99
CA ASN A 387 1.20 46.88 21.93
C ASN A 387 0.19 46.72 20.80
N ALA A 388 -0.12 47.83 20.12
CA ALA A 388 -0.94 47.83 18.91
C ALA A 388 -0.07 47.61 17.66
N ALA A 389 0.43 46.39 17.47
CA ALA A 389 1.19 46.04 16.26
C ALA A 389 0.33 46.22 14.99
N HIS A 390 0.95 46.40 13.83
CA HIS A 390 0.24 46.64 12.55
C HIS A 390 -0.59 47.92 12.57
N SER A 391 -0.03 48.98 13.17
CA SER A 391 -0.66 50.29 13.28
C SER A 391 0.35 51.43 13.19
N PRO A 392 -0.13 52.68 13.00
CA PRO A 392 0.72 53.87 13.03
C PRO A 392 1.55 54.01 14.32
N LEU A 393 1.15 53.36 15.42
CA LEU A 393 1.91 53.38 16.68
C LEU A 393 3.25 52.63 16.63
N MET A 394 3.55 51.91 15.52
CA MET A 394 4.87 51.32 15.31
C MET A 394 5.91 52.33 14.81
N ALA A 395 5.48 53.50 14.31
CA ALA A 395 6.37 54.52 13.74
C ALA A 395 7.61 54.86 14.61
N PRO A 396 7.52 54.99 15.96
CA PRO A 396 8.68 55.36 16.78
C PRO A 396 9.83 54.35 16.75
N MET A 397 9.57 53.08 16.41
CA MET A 397 10.62 52.05 16.36
C MET A 397 11.19 51.78 14.96
N LEU A 398 10.54 52.24 13.88
CA LEU A 398 10.85 51.81 12.52
C LEU A 398 12.27 52.20 12.07
N GLU A 399 12.73 53.41 12.38
CA GLU A 399 14.07 53.89 11.99
C GLU A 399 15.18 53.09 12.70
N GLU A 400 15.02 52.85 14.00
CA GLU A 400 15.94 52.02 14.78
C GLU A 400 15.93 50.57 14.31
N PHE A 401 14.74 50.02 14.03
CA PHE A 401 14.59 48.66 13.52
C PHE A 401 15.31 48.49 12.18
N ALA A 402 15.06 49.39 11.21
CA ALA A 402 15.72 49.40 9.90
C ALA A 402 17.25 49.41 10.03
N ARG A 403 17.79 50.20 10.96
CA ARG A 403 19.24 50.25 11.20
C ARG A 403 19.80 48.95 11.77
N ARG A 404 19.05 48.28 12.66
CA ARG A 404 19.48 47.02 13.28
C ARG A 404 19.44 45.83 12.33
N ILE A 405 18.50 45.84 11.39
CA ILE A 405 18.40 44.82 10.35
C ILE A 405 19.19 45.19 9.08
N HIS A 406 20.03 46.21 9.11
CA HIS A 406 20.80 46.54 7.92
C HIS A 406 21.82 45.44 7.59
N GLY A 407 21.90 45.06 6.32
CA GLY A 407 22.72 43.96 5.82
C GLY A 407 22.06 42.58 5.98
N LEU A 408 20.73 42.48 5.93
CA LEU A 408 20.07 41.16 5.90
C LEU A 408 20.46 40.41 4.63
N ASP A 409 20.99 39.20 4.78
CA ASP A 409 21.16 38.28 3.67
C ASP A 409 19.83 37.57 3.40
N VAL A 410 19.24 37.86 2.24
CA VAL A 410 17.93 37.32 1.83
C VAL A 410 18.10 36.59 0.51
N SER A 411 17.75 35.31 0.51
CA SER A 411 17.76 34.44 -0.65
C SER A 411 16.35 34.13 -1.15
N ALA A 412 16.24 33.60 -2.36
CA ALA A 412 14.96 33.08 -2.86
C ALA A 412 14.52 31.88 -2.01
N PRO A 413 13.23 31.82 -1.58
CA PRO A 413 12.74 30.72 -0.76
C PRO A 413 12.72 29.40 -1.54
N ALA A 414 13.24 28.32 -0.95
CA ALA A 414 13.17 26.97 -1.51
C ALA A 414 11.74 26.39 -1.45
N VAL A 415 10.98 26.77 -0.42
CA VAL A 415 9.54 26.51 -0.32
C VAL A 415 8.78 27.84 -0.44
N PRO A 416 7.86 28.00 -1.41
CA PRO A 416 7.12 29.24 -1.61
C PRO A 416 6.43 29.74 -0.34
N ILE A 417 6.57 31.04 -0.06
CA ILE A 417 5.88 31.73 1.04
C ILE A 417 4.72 32.54 0.46
N VAL A 418 3.54 32.39 1.04
CA VAL A 418 2.42 33.31 0.82
C VAL A 418 2.54 34.44 1.83
N SER A 419 2.94 35.62 1.35
CA SER A 419 3.14 36.79 2.20
C SER A 419 1.81 37.28 2.75
N THR A 420 1.74 37.51 4.06
CA THR A 420 0.53 38.08 4.68
C THR A 420 0.49 39.60 4.55
N VAL A 421 1.56 40.26 4.12
CA VAL A 421 1.52 41.68 3.74
C VAL A 421 0.79 41.86 2.40
N THR A 422 1.11 41.01 1.42
CA THR A 422 0.60 41.14 0.04
C THR A 422 -0.61 40.25 -0.26
N GLY A 423 -0.85 39.22 0.57
CA GLY A 423 -1.86 38.18 0.37
C GLY A 423 -1.53 37.20 -0.75
N ARG A 424 -0.29 37.20 -1.29
CA ARG A 424 0.12 36.45 -2.48
C ARG A 424 1.53 35.88 -2.35
N THR A 425 1.88 34.95 -3.23
CA THR A 425 3.27 34.46 -3.37
C THR A 425 4.14 35.44 -4.15
N GLY A 426 5.46 35.32 -4.02
CA GLY A 426 6.44 36.09 -4.80
C GLY A 426 6.82 37.46 -4.24
N ALA A 427 6.49 37.75 -2.97
CA ALA A 427 6.98 38.94 -2.29
C ALA A 427 8.51 38.91 -2.13
N GLU A 428 9.17 40.05 -2.37
CA GLU A 428 10.59 40.23 -2.11
C GLU A 428 10.79 40.58 -0.62
N LEU A 429 11.43 39.68 0.14
CA LEU A 429 11.56 39.79 1.60
C LEU A 429 12.72 40.71 2.03
N THR A 430 12.85 41.88 1.40
CA THR A 430 13.95 42.84 1.63
C THR A 430 13.91 43.47 3.03
N GLU A 431 14.92 44.28 3.37
CA GLU A 431 14.90 45.06 4.62
C GLU A 431 13.67 45.98 4.68
N GLU A 432 13.33 46.63 3.57
CA GLU A 432 12.14 47.48 3.45
C GLU A 432 10.85 46.70 3.69
N TYR A 433 10.78 45.46 3.18
CA TYR A 433 9.65 44.57 3.44
C TYR A 433 9.44 44.33 4.94
N TRP A 434 10.51 44.02 5.68
CA TRP A 434 10.41 43.74 7.12
C TRP A 434 10.08 44.98 7.95
N VAL A 435 10.50 46.17 7.51
CA VAL A 435 10.08 47.45 8.11
C VAL A 435 8.58 47.68 7.86
N GLU A 436 8.12 47.51 6.62
CA GLU A 436 6.70 47.65 6.25
C GLU A 436 5.82 46.64 7.00
N HIS A 437 6.27 45.39 7.10
CA HIS A 437 5.60 44.26 7.77
C HIS A 437 5.21 44.54 9.24
N LEU A 438 5.87 45.49 9.93
CA LEU A 438 5.50 45.86 11.30
C LEU A 438 4.23 46.71 11.38
N SER A 439 3.96 47.50 10.34
CA SER A 439 2.84 48.45 10.30
C SER A 439 1.74 48.06 9.31
N ALA A 440 2.05 47.21 8.32
CA ALA A 440 1.11 46.77 7.30
C ALA A 440 0.03 45.83 7.87
N THR A 441 -1.12 45.81 7.22
CA THR A 441 -2.20 44.88 7.54
C THR A 441 -1.79 43.43 7.29
N VAL A 442 -2.03 42.54 8.26
CA VAL A 442 -1.84 41.09 8.11
C VAL A 442 -3.04 40.48 7.39
N ARG A 443 -2.92 40.24 6.09
CA ARG A 443 -3.94 39.69 5.18
C ARG A 443 -3.97 38.16 5.19
N PHE A 444 -4.15 37.57 6.37
CA PHE A 444 -4.14 36.10 6.54
C PHE A 444 -5.25 35.40 5.73
N HIS A 445 -6.45 35.99 5.66
CA HIS A 445 -7.55 35.46 4.84
C HIS A 445 -7.18 35.34 3.37
N ASP A 446 -6.53 36.38 2.82
CA ASP A 446 -6.12 36.42 1.43
C ASP A 446 -5.01 35.40 1.16
N ALA A 447 -4.07 35.24 2.11
CA ALA A 447 -3.04 34.21 2.03
C ALA A 447 -3.62 32.78 1.99
N LEU A 448 -4.68 32.51 2.75
CA LEU A 448 -5.40 31.23 2.68
C LEU A 448 -6.14 31.06 1.34
N ALA A 449 -6.72 32.12 0.79
CA ALA A 449 -7.36 32.09 -0.52
C ALA A 449 -6.34 31.78 -1.63
N GLU A 450 -5.15 32.36 -1.56
CA GLU A 450 -4.02 32.06 -2.45
C GLU A 450 -3.57 30.59 -2.32
N CYS A 451 -3.44 30.07 -1.09
CA CYS A 451 -3.11 28.65 -0.87
C CYS A 451 -4.13 27.73 -1.58
N ARG A 452 -5.43 28.02 -1.42
CA ARG A 452 -6.51 27.26 -2.08
C ARG A 452 -6.44 27.36 -3.60
N ALA A 453 -6.18 28.56 -4.13
CA ALA A 453 -5.99 28.75 -5.56
C ALA A 453 -4.82 27.93 -6.13
N GLN A 454 -3.83 27.62 -5.29
CA GLN A 454 -2.69 26.76 -5.64
C GLN A 454 -2.89 25.27 -5.32
N GLY A 455 -4.11 24.84 -4.94
CA GLY A 455 -4.45 23.43 -4.73
C GLY A 455 -4.09 22.88 -3.35
N VAL A 456 -3.88 23.75 -2.35
CA VAL A 456 -3.77 23.32 -0.96
C VAL A 456 -5.12 22.86 -0.45
N THR A 457 -5.17 21.68 0.14
CA THR A 457 -6.35 21.19 0.89
C THR A 457 -5.99 20.66 2.28
N ARG A 458 -4.71 20.66 2.67
CA ARG A 458 -4.25 20.34 4.02
C ARG A 458 -3.50 21.54 4.61
N PHE A 459 -3.92 22.00 5.78
CA PHE A 459 -3.31 23.11 6.52
C PHE A 459 -2.81 22.59 7.87
N VAL A 460 -1.51 22.68 8.11
CA VAL A 460 -0.87 22.16 9.33
C VAL A 460 -0.28 23.33 10.11
N GLU A 461 -0.83 23.62 11.29
CA GLU A 461 -0.36 24.70 12.16
C GLU A 461 0.79 24.24 13.05
N LEU A 462 1.94 24.91 12.87
CA LEU A 462 3.16 24.78 13.67
C LEU A 462 3.25 25.98 14.60
N GLY A 463 2.62 25.84 15.76
CA GLY A 463 2.62 26.81 16.84
C GLY A 463 2.56 26.10 18.18
N PRO A 464 2.72 26.81 19.30
CA PRO A 464 2.51 26.21 20.63
C PRO A 464 1.04 25.90 20.91
N GLY A 465 0.10 26.32 20.06
CA GLY A 465 -1.32 26.01 20.20
C GLY A 465 -2.02 25.96 18.83
N SER A 466 -3.34 26.12 18.84
CA SER A 466 -4.21 25.95 17.67
C SER A 466 -4.97 27.24 17.33
N VAL A 467 -4.28 28.37 17.27
CA VAL A 467 -4.93 29.69 17.13
C VAL A 467 -5.30 30.00 15.68
N LEU A 468 -4.56 29.47 14.71
CA LEU A 468 -4.83 29.66 13.28
C LEU A 468 -5.80 28.62 12.73
N THR A 469 -5.79 27.42 13.26
CA THR A 469 -6.60 26.28 12.78
C THR A 469 -8.10 26.62 12.68
N PRO A 470 -8.75 27.25 13.69
CA PRO A 470 -10.15 27.68 13.56
C PRO A 470 -10.37 28.77 12.51
N LEU A 471 -9.36 29.57 12.19
CA LEU A 471 -9.44 30.66 11.20
C LEU A 471 -9.34 30.14 9.76
N VAL A 472 -8.80 28.94 9.55
CA VAL A 472 -8.75 28.31 8.23
C VAL A 472 -10.17 28.08 7.69
N ALA A 473 -11.11 27.70 8.57
CA ALA A 473 -12.48 27.35 8.23
C ALA A 473 -12.55 26.36 7.05
N PRO A 474 -12.01 25.13 7.21
CA PRO A 474 -11.89 24.17 6.11
C PRO A 474 -13.25 23.79 5.53
N GLY A 475 -13.32 23.69 4.20
CA GLY A 475 -14.45 23.10 3.49
C GLY A 475 -14.52 21.57 3.64
N GLU A 476 -15.50 20.93 2.99
CA GLU A 476 -15.73 19.47 3.10
C GLU A 476 -14.53 18.60 2.66
N THR A 477 -13.71 19.10 1.73
CA THR A 477 -12.53 18.41 1.17
C THR A 477 -11.21 18.95 1.73
N GLU A 478 -11.27 19.86 2.71
CA GLU A 478 -10.10 20.45 3.33
C GLU A 478 -9.90 19.91 4.75
N THR A 479 -8.65 19.82 5.18
CA THR A 479 -8.28 19.48 6.55
C THR A 479 -7.41 20.59 7.12
N ALA A 480 -7.72 21.03 8.34
CA ALA A 480 -6.90 21.96 9.10
C ALA A 480 -6.61 21.35 10.47
N VAL A 481 -5.34 21.30 10.87
CA VAL A 481 -4.92 20.69 12.12
C VAL A 481 -3.75 21.43 12.75
N ALA A 482 -3.76 21.56 14.07
CA ALA A 482 -2.61 22.04 14.84
C ALA A 482 -1.83 20.87 15.41
N LEU A 483 -0.50 20.99 15.42
CA LEU A 483 0.36 19.97 16.02
C LEU A 483 0.48 20.09 17.54
N GLN A 484 -0.05 21.15 18.13
CA GLN A 484 -0.03 21.39 19.56
C GLN A 484 -1.35 21.97 20.03
N HIS A 485 -1.73 21.60 21.25
CA HIS A 485 -2.92 22.11 21.90
C HIS A 485 -2.62 22.36 23.37
N ARG A 486 -3.25 23.39 23.95
CA ARG A 486 -3.00 23.80 25.33
C ARG A 486 -3.51 22.80 26.39
N ASP A 487 -4.49 21.99 26.01
CA ASP A 487 -5.21 21.08 26.92
C ASP A 487 -4.80 19.61 26.72
N HIS A 488 -3.76 19.35 25.92
CA HIS A 488 -3.27 18.01 25.62
C HIS A 488 -1.75 17.92 25.82
N PRO A 489 -1.22 16.76 26.28
CA PRO A 489 0.21 16.50 26.31
C PRO A 489 0.84 16.72 24.93
N GLU A 490 2.04 17.28 24.88
CA GLU A 490 2.64 17.80 23.65
C GLU A 490 3.00 16.69 22.68
N ALA A 491 3.54 15.58 23.18
CA ALA A 491 3.88 14.42 22.36
C ALA A 491 2.62 13.76 21.78
N ARG A 492 1.52 13.70 22.56
CA ARG A 492 0.24 13.17 22.09
C ARG A 492 -0.39 14.09 21.04
N ALA A 493 -0.41 15.40 21.30
CA ALA A 493 -0.94 16.40 20.36
C ALA A 493 -0.18 16.37 19.02
N LEU A 494 1.14 16.23 19.06
CA LEU A 494 1.98 16.11 17.86
C LEU A 494 1.59 14.88 17.02
N LEU A 495 1.55 13.69 17.63
CA LEU A 495 1.22 12.46 16.92
C LEU A 495 -0.23 12.44 16.41
N THR A 496 -1.19 12.93 17.20
CA THR A 496 -2.59 13.06 16.77
C THR A 496 -2.75 14.09 15.64
N GLY A 497 -2.01 15.20 15.68
CA GLY A 497 -2.02 16.21 14.63
C GLY A 497 -1.47 15.66 13.31
N LEU A 498 -0.33 14.98 13.37
CA LEU A 498 0.26 14.31 12.21
C LEU A 498 -0.57 13.13 11.71
N ALA A 499 -1.22 12.38 12.60
CA ALA A 499 -2.17 11.35 12.23
C ALA A 499 -3.31 11.93 11.39
N THR A 500 -3.89 13.05 11.81
CA THR A 500 -4.96 13.75 11.07
C THR A 500 -4.47 14.19 9.69
N ALA A 501 -3.28 14.80 9.62
CA ALA A 501 -2.69 15.22 8.35
C ALA A 501 -2.40 14.02 7.43
N TRP A 502 -1.93 12.89 7.97
CA TRP A 502 -1.60 11.68 7.22
C TRP A 502 -2.83 10.94 6.73
N THR A 503 -3.88 10.83 7.55
CA THR A 503 -5.16 10.24 7.12
C THR A 503 -5.84 11.07 6.03
N ALA A 504 -5.53 12.36 5.92
CA ALA A 504 -5.96 13.24 4.84
C ALA A 504 -5.02 13.28 3.62
N GLY A 505 -3.90 12.54 3.66
CA GLY A 505 -2.99 12.37 2.51
C GLY A 505 -1.60 12.99 2.63
N THR A 506 -1.28 13.70 3.71
CA THR A 506 0.08 14.23 3.93
C THR A 506 1.07 13.08 4.15
N PRO A 507 2.21 13.02 3.44
CA PRO A 507 3.24 12.01 3.71
C PRO A 507 3.83 12.15 5.12
N VAL A 508 4.03 11.02 5.81
CA VAL A 508 4.72 10.92 7.10
C VAL A 508 5.52 9.63 7.10
N ASP A 509 6.81 9.71 7.43
CA ASP A 509 7.68 8.56 7.68
C ASP A 509 7.50 8.11 9.14
N TRP A 510 6.47 7.28 9.35
CA TRP A 510 6.15 6.73 10.66
C TRP A 510 7.26 5.83 11.21
N ALA A 511 8.06 5.19 10.35
CA ALA A 511 9.15 4.32 10.80
C ALA A 511 10.22 5.14 11.52
N VAL A 512 10.55 6.33 11.00
CA VAL A 512 11.45 7.28 11.67
C VAL A 512 10.82 7.87 12.93
N ALA A 513 9.53 8.22 12.91
CA ALA A 513 8.84 8.79 14.08
C ALA A 513 8.71 7.80 15.26
N VAL A 514 8.47 6.52 14.98
CA VAL A 514 8.46 5.45 15.99
C VAL A 514 9.89 5.16 16.46
N GLY A 515 10.86 5.18 15.56
CA GLY A 515 12.25 4.83 15.84
C GLY A 515 12.51 3.32 15.74
N PRO A 516 13.75 2.88 15.97
CA PRO A 516 14.15 1.49 15.80
C PRO A 516 13.56 0.60 16.90
N ALA A 517 12.93 -0.51 16.51
CA ALA A 517 12.49 -1.58 17.41
C ALA A 517 12.61 -2.94 16.71
N ARG A 518 12.29 -4.04 17.40
CA ARG A 518 12.35 -5.38 16.79
C ARG A 518 11.17 -5.54 15.84
N ARG A 519 11.44 -5.99 14.61
CA ARG A 519 10.36 -6.43 13.71
C ARG A 519 9.73 -7.72 14.26
N VAL A 520 8.40 -7.76 14.27
CA VAL A 520 7.60 -8.92 14.69
C VAL A 520 6.62 -9.32 13.59
N ASP A 521 6.29 -10.61 13.55
CA ASP A 521 5.34 -11.16 12.59
C ASP A 521 3.92 -10.70 12.97
N LEU A 522 3.37 -9.73 12.23
CA LEU A 522 2.00 -9.25 12.41
C LEU A 522 1.04 -9.92 11.42
N PRO A 523 -0.28 -9.94 11.70
CA PRO A 523 -1.28 -10.42 10.75
C PRO A 523 -1.16 -9.73 9.39
N THR A 524 -1.26 -10.52 8.31
CA THR A 524 -1.28 -10.02 6.93
C THR A 524 -2.63 -9.42 6.56
N TYR A 525 -2.67 -8.76 5.41
CA TYR A 525 -3.82 -8.01 4.90
C TYR A 525 -5.16 -8.75 5.03
N ALA A 526 -6.18 -8.03 5.49
CA ALA A 526 -7.55 -8.49 5.62
C ALA A 526 -8.31 -8.52 4.28
N PHE A 527 -7.91 -9.44 3.38
CA PHE A 527 -8.60 -9.67 2.10
C PHE A 527 -10.12 -9.86 2.27
N ARG A 528 -10.90 -9.12 1.48
CA ARG A 528 -12.37 -9.16 1.40
C ARG A 528 -12.81 -10.23 0.40
N ARG A 529 -12.46 -11.48 0.73
CA ARG A 529 -12.71 -12.62 -0.15
C ARG A 529 -14.18 -12.85 -0.41
N ARG A 530 -14.51 -13.16 -1.66
CA ARG A 530 -15.83 -13.64 -2.08
C ARG A 530 -15.66 -14.94 -2.83
N ARG A 531 -16.70 -15.78 -2.82
CA ARG A 531 -16.68 -17.04 -3.56
C ARG A 531 -16.79 -16.76 -5.07
N HIS A 532 -15.81 -17.27 -5.80
CA HIS A 532 -15.74 -17.27 -7.26
C HIS A 532 -15.58 -18.73 -7.72
N TRP A 533 -16.58 -19.25 -8.45
CA TRP A 533 -16.56 -20.61 -8.99
C TRP A 533 -17.33 -20.65 -10.31
N LEU A 534 -16.87 -21.44 -11.29
CA LEU A 534 -17.65 -21.77 -12.47
C LEU A 534 -18.63 -22.89 -12.09
N ASP A 535 -19.92 -22.58 -12.01
CA ASP A 535 -20.94 -23.59 -11.77
C ASP A 535 -21.21 -24.36 -13.07
N GLU A 536 -21.07 -25.69 -13.03
CA GLU A 536 -21.56 -26.56 -14.10
C GLU A 536 -23.02 -26.99 -13.83
N ARG A 537 -23.89 -26.70 -14.82
CA ARG A 537 -25.20 -27.28 -15.18
C ARG A 537 -26.50 -26.63 -14.65
N PRO A 538 -27.50 -26.59 -15.54
CA PRO A 538 -28.64 -27.51 -15.46
C PRO A 538 -28.50 -28.65 -16.48
N ALA A 539 -29.04 -29.81 -16.12
CA ALA A 539 -29.03 -31.03 -16.93
C ALA A 539 -29.66 -30.80 -18.31
N VAL A 540 -28.91 -31.12 -19.36
CA VAL A 540 -29.49 -31.38 -20.69
C VAL A 540 -29.46 -32.89 -20.87
N GLU A 541 -30.64 -33.47 -20.99
CA GLU A 541 -30.87 -34.87 -21.33
C GLU A 541 -30.08 -35.27 -22.58
N GLU A 542 -29.67 -36.53 -22.60
CA GLU A 542 -28.98 -37.21 -23.71
C GLU A 542 -29.61 -36.86 -25.07
N ALA A 543 -28.81 -36.28 -25.97
CA ALA A 543 -29.13 -36.19 -27.39
C ALA A 543 -27.98 -36.79 -28.19
N GLU A 544 -28.28 -37.93 -28.83
CA GLU A 544 -27.41 -38.70 -29.71
C GLU A 544 -26.81 -37.86 -30.85
N GLU A 545 -25.55 -38.18 -31.23
CA GLU A 545 -24.89 -37.69 -32.43
C GLU A 545 -25.66 -38.09 -33.70
N HIS A 546 -26.35 -37.14 -34.32
CA HIS A 546 -26.77 -37.23 -35.71
C HIS A 546 -26.28 -36.01 -36.50
N LEU A 547 -25.58 -36.26 -37.61
CA LEU A 547 -25.21 -35.25 -38.60
C LEU A 547 -26.45 -34.42 -38.96
N SER A 548 -26.30 -33.08 -38.93
CA SER A 548 -27.42 -32.17 -39.17
C SER A 548 -28.03 -32.42 -40.56
N SER A 549 -29.34 -32.21 -40.67
CA SER A 549 -30.08 -32.30 -41.94
C SER A 549 -29.49 -31.42 -43.05
N ALA A 550 -28.79 -30.33 -42.69
CA ALA A 550 -28.08 -29.47 -43.62
C ALA A 550 -26.83 -30.14 -44.22
N THR A 551 -26.09 -30.93 -43.43
CA THR A 551 -24.91 -31.67 -43.92
C THR A 551 -25.32 -32.77 -44.91
N LEU A 552 -26.43 -33.46 -44.63
CA LEU A 552 -26.98 -34.49 -45.53
C LEU A 552 -27.49 -33.88 -46.85
N ALA A 553 -28.18 -32.74 -46.79
CA ALA A 553 -28.65 -32.03 -47.99
C ALA A 553 -27.48 -31.51 -48.86
N LEU A 554 -26.41 -31.02 -48.23
CA LEU A 554 -25.21 -30.56 -48.94
C LEU A 554 -24.45 -31.72 -49.60
N ARG A 555 -24.34 -32.87 -48.91
CA ARG A 555 -23.75 -34.11 -49.47
C ARG A 555 -24.49 -34.58 -50.73
N ASP A 556 -25.83 -34.60 -50.69
CA ASP A 556 -26.65 -35.04 -51.82
C ASP A 556 -26.49 -34.08 -53.01
N SER A 557 -26.35 -32.78 -52.75
CA SER A 557 -26.07 -31.77 -53.79
C SER A 557 -24.68 -31.97 -54.42
N ILE A 558 -23.64 -32.19 -53.62
CA ILE A 558 -22.26 -32.49 -54.08
C ILE A 558 -22.25 -33.76 -54.96
N SER A 559 -23.02 -34.77 -54.58
CA SER A 559 -23.08 -36.05 -55.30
C SER A 559 -23.82 -35.96 -56.63
N SER A 560 -24.73 -34.99 -56.77
CA SER A 560 -25.52 -34.78 -57.99
C SER A 560 -24.82 -33.91 -59.05
N GLU A 561 -23.89 -33.04 -58.64
CA GLU A 561 -23.07 -32.20 -59.53
C GLU A 561 -21.59 -32.22 -59.10
N PRO A 562 -20.81 -33.24 -59.49
CA PRO A 562 -19.44 -33.41 -59.01
C PRO A 562 -18.48 -32.28 -59.43
N ASP A 563 -18.70 -31.70 -60.60
CA ASP A 563 -17.77 -30.74 -61.21
C ASP A 563 -18.05 -29.30 -60.73
N GLY A 564 -17.29 -28.88 -59.72
CA GLY A 564 -17.15 -27.48 -59.31
C GLY A 564 -18.33 -26.90 -58.51
N PHE A 565 -19.28 -27.72 -58.05
CA PHE A 565 -20.42 -27.26 -57.24
C PHE A 565 -19.98 -26.56 -55.95
N LEU A 566 -19.07 -27.15 -55.18
CA LEU A 566 -18.61 -26.58 -53.91
C LEU A 566 -17.92 -25.23 -54.10
N ILE A 567 -17.11 -25.09 -55.15
CA ILE A 567 -16.44 -23.82 -55.47
C ILE A 567 -17.48 -22.75 -55.82
N ARG A 568 -18.50 -23.07 -56.63
CA ARG A 568 -19.60 -22.14 -56.95
C ARG A 568 -20.42 -21.78 -55.70
N TRP A 569 -20.70 -22.76 -54.84
CA TRP A 569 -21.46 -22.59 -53.61
C TRP A 569 -20.72 -21.70 -52.60
N LEU A 570 -19.41 -21.90 -52.42
CA LEU A 570 -18.57 -21.04 -51.59
C LEU A 570 -18.44 -19.64 -52.20
N ALA A 571 -18.29 -19.52 -53.52
CA ALA A 571 -18.24 -18.23 -54.20
C ALA A 571 -19.52 -17.42 -54.01
N ASP A 572 -20.70 -18.06 -53.97
CA ASP A 572 -21.98 -17.39 -53.70
C ASP A 572 -22.07 -16.83 -52.27
N HIS A 573 -21.62 -17.60 -51.26
CA HIS A 573 -21.53 -17.12 -49.88
C HIS A 573 -20.56 -15.94 -49.73
N MET A 574 -19.44 -15.97 -50.45
CA MET A 574 -18.50 -14.86 -50.45
C MET A 574 -19.03 -13.63 -51.20
N ALA A 575 -19.65 -13.82 -52.38
CA ALA A 575 -20.23 -12.74 -53.16
C ALA A 575 -21.32 -12.01 -52.37
N HIS A 576 -22.08 -12.73 -51.54
CA HIS A 576 -23.09 -12.14 -50.67
C HIS A 576 -22.50 -11.28 -49.54
N LEU A 577 -21.27 -11.56 -49.11
CA LEU A 577 -20.58 -10.79 -48.06
C LEU A 577 -19.79 -9.61 -48.62
N THR A 578 -19.15 -9.78 -49.77
CA THR A 578 -18.26 -8.76 -50.36
C THR A 578 -18.93 -7.92 -51.44
N GLY A 579 -20.08 -8.34 -51.95
CA GLY A 579 -20.82 -7.66 -53.03
C GLY A 579 -20.22 -7.85 -54.43
N SER A 580 -19.17 -8.66 -54.58
CA SER A 580 -18.48 -8.89 -55.86
C SER A 580 -19.11 -10.03 -56.66
N ALA A 581 -19.47 -9.75 -57.92
CA ALA A 581 -20.17 -10.71 -58.79
C ALA A 581 -19.26 -11.75 -59.47
N ALA A 582 -17.94 -11.59 -59.41
CA ALA A 582 -16.97 -12.54 -59.96
C ALA A 582 -15.82 -12.72 -58.97
N VAL A 583 -15.63 -13.93 -58.47
CA VAL A 583 -14.54 -14.29 -57.55
C VAL A 583 -13.63 -15.30 -58.26
N ASP A 584 -12.34 -14.99 -58.32
CA ASP A 584 -11.32 -15.94 -58.78
C ASP A 584 -11.09 -17.02 -57.71
N PRO A 585 -11.36 -18.31 -57.98
CA PRO A 585 -11.29 -19.37 -56.99
C PRO A 585 -9.86 -19.72 -56.53
N ASP A 586 -8.85 -19.27 -57.28
CA ASP A 586 -7.43 -19.54 -57.01
C ASP A 586 -6.73 -18.35 -56.33
N ALA A 587 -7.43 -17.21 -56.16
CA ALA A 587 -6.96 -16.08 -55.38
C ALA A 587 -7.16 -16.32 -53.87
N THR A 588 -6.26 -15.79 -53.03
CA THR A 588 -6.39 -15.95 -51.58
C THR A 588 -7.55 -15.11 -51.03
N PHE A 589 -8.18 -15.56 -49.93
CA PHE A 589 -9.25 -14.80 -49.29
C PHE A 589 -8.83 -13.37 -48.92
N ARG A 590 -7.56 -13.17 -48.57
CA ARG A 590 -6.99 -11.84 -48.30
C ARG A 590 -6.95 -10.98 -49.57
N ASP A 591 -6.51 -11.52 -50.70
CA ASP A 591 -6.45 -10.80 -51.97
C ASP A 591 -7.85 -10.45 -52.50
N LEU A 592 -8.85 -11.24 -52.13
CA LEU A 592 -10.27 -11.02 -52.41
C LEU A 592 -10.95 -10.04 -51.43
N GLY A 593 -10.19 -9.46 -50.49
CA GLY A 593 -10.66 -8.41 -49.58
C GLY A 593 -11.28 -8.89 -48.27
N LEU A 594 -11.13 -10.16 -47.88
CA LEU A 594 -11.52 -10.60 -46.54
C LEU A 594 -10.50 -10.15 -45.49
N ASP A 595 -10.95 -9.29 -44.58
CA ASP A 595 -10.25 -8.97 -43.34
C ASP A 595 -10.63 -9.97 -42.22
N SER A 596 -10.05 -9.79 -41.03
CA SER A 596 -10.29 -10.68 -39.89
C SER A 596 -11.75 -10.72 -39.42
N VAL A 597 -12.55 -9.68 -39.68
CA VAL A 597 -13.96 -9.63 -39.28
C VAL A 597 -14.83 -10.37 -40.31
N LEU A 598 -14.63 -10.08 -41.60
CA LEU A 598 -15.35 -10.77 -42.69
C LEU A 598 -14.98 -12.26 -42.79
N SER A 599 -13.76 -12.63 -42.37
CA SER A 599 -13.31 -14.03 -42.28
C SER A 599 -14.11 -14.81 -41.23
N VAL A 600 -14.37 -14.21 -40.06
CA VAL A 600 -15.19 -14.81 -39.01
C VAL A 600 -16.65 -14.91 -39.46
N GLU A 601 -17.16 -13.90 -40.17
CA GLU A 601 -18.54 -13.88 -40.66
C GLU A 601 -18.77 -14.92 -41.77
N LEU A 602 -17.85 -15.06 -42.72
CA LEU A 602 -17.87 -16.12 -43.73
C LEU A 602 -17.82 -17.50 -43.05
N ARG A 603 -16.89 -17.72 -42.11
CA ARG A 603 -16.79 -18.97 -41.36
C ARG A 603 -18.10 -19.29 -40.61
N ASN A 604 -18.72 -18.31 -39.96
CA ASN A 604 -19.99 -18.51 -39.25
C ASN A 604 -21.15 -18.85 -40.22
N ARG A 605 -21.20 -18.20 -41.39
CA ARG A 605 -22.15 -18.53 -42.45
C ARG A 605 -21.97 -19.97 -42.95
N LEU A 606 -20.73 -20.39 -43.18
CA LEU A 606 -20.41 -21.75 -43.62
C LEU A 606 -20.76 -22.78 -42.54
N VAL A 607 -20.46 -22.53 -41.27
CA VAL A 607 -20.89 -23.38 -40.14
C VAL A 607 -22.40 -23.51 -40.10
N SER A 608 -23.14 -22.40 -40.24
CA SER A 608 -24.60 -22.40 -40.23
C SER A 608 -25.19 -23.14 -41.45
N ALA A 609 -24.58 -23.00 -42.62
CA ALA A 609 -25.09 -23.57 -43.86
C ALA A 609 -24.72 -25.06 -44.03
N THR A 610 -23.61 -25.50 -43.45
CA THR A 610 -23.13 -26.89 -43.55
C THR A 610 -23.45 -27.73 -42.33
N GLY A 611 -23.67 -27.11 -41.16
CA GLY A 611 -23.77 -27.81 -39.88
C GLY A 611 -22.44 -28.39 -39.36
N LEU A 612 -21.32 -28.14 -40.04
CA LEU A 612 -20.01 -28.64 -39.67
C LEU A 612 -19.33 -27.74 -38.64
N ARG A 613 -18.64 -28.35 -37.66
CA ARG A 613 -17.69 -27.61 -36.81
C ARG A 613 -16.45 -27.22 -37.62
N MET A 614 -16.15 -25.93 -37.69
CA MET A 614 -14.97 -25.38 -38.37
C MET A 614 -14.15 -24.53 -37.39
N PRO A 615 -12.83 -24.74 -37.22
CA PRO A 615 -12.00 -23.88 -36.37
C PRO A 615 -11.93 -22.45 -36.92
N ALA A 616 -11.60 -21.48 -36.07
CA ALA A 616 -11.45 -20.08 -36.50
C ALA A 616 -10.30 -19.87 -37.48
N SER A 617 -9.32 -20.79 -37.50
CA SER A 617 -8.19 -20.79 -38.43
C SER A 617 -8.52 -21.30 -39.83
N ILE A 618 -9.73 -21.85 -40.07
CA ILE A 618 -9.98 -22.66 -41.28
C ILE A 618 -9.72 -21.91 -42.61
N LEU A 619 -9.98 -20.60 -42.65
CA LEU A 619 -9.73 -19.78 -43.85
C LEU A 619 -8.25 -19.38 -44.01
N PHE A 620 -7.43 -19.58 -42.98
CA PHE A 620 -5.97 -19.46 -43.04
C PHE A 620 -5.32 -20.79 -43.43
N ASP A 621 -5.87 -21.89 -42.90
CA ASP A 621 -5.39 -23.24 -43.18
C ASP A 621 -5.69 -23.65 -44.64
N TYR A 622 -6.81 -23.14 -45.19
CA TYR A 622 -7.23 -23.34 -46.58
C TYR A 622 -7.46 -21.97 -47.23
N PRO A 623 -6.41 -21.31 -47.74
CA PRO A 623 -6.43 -19.87 -48.00
C PRO A 623 -7.16 -19.45 -49.29
N THR A 624 -7.60 -20.39 -50.12
CA THR A 624 -8.35 -20.13 -51.36
C THR A 624 -9.70 -20.84 -51.36
N LEU A 625 -10.62 -20.43 -52.26
CA LEU A 625 -11.90 -21.12 -52.44
C LEU A 625 -11.71 -22.58 -52.86
N ARG A 626 -10.68 -22.87 -53.66
CA ARG A 626 -10.38 -24.22 -54.10
C ARG A 626 -9.90 -25.10 -52.95
N ASP A 627 -8.94 -24.61 -52.16
CA ASP A 627 -8.41 -25.35 -51.00
C ASP A 627 -9.52 -25.66 -49.99
N LEU A 628 -10.42 -24.69 -49.75
CA LEU A 628 -11.54 -24.86 -48.83
C LEU A 628 -12.60 -25.80 -49.41
N ALA A 629 -12.88 -25.74 -50.71
CA ALA A 629 -13.81 -26.66 -51.37
C ALA A 629 -13.31 -28.11 -51.29
N ASP A 630 -12.03 -28.34 -51.53
CA ASP A 630 -11.41 -29.67 -51.47
C ASP A 630 -11.45 -30.23 -50.04
N HIS A 631 -11.13 -29.40 -49.04
CA HIS A 631 -11.24 -29.78 -47.63
C HIS A 631 -12.68 -30.11 -47.20
N LEU A 632 -13.67 -29.33 -47.64
CA LEU A 632 -15.08 -29.59 -47.34
C LEU A 632 -15.59 -30.82 -48.07
N HIS A 633 -15.14 -31.06 -49.31
CA HIS A 633 -15.44 -32.29 -50.04
C HIS A 633 -14.93 -33.51 -49.28
N GLU A 634 -13.68 -33.46 -48.81
CA GLU A 634 -13.07 -34.53 -48.00
C GLU A 634 -13.82 -34.74 -46.68
N ARG A 635 -14.22 -33.68 -45.98
CA ARG A 635 -14.96 -33.82 -44.71
C ARG A 635 -16.40 -34.30 -44.86
N ILE A 636 -17.07 -33.97 -45.96
CA ILE A 636 -18.49 -34.32 -46.19
C ILE A 636 -18.64 -35.69 -46.86
N VAL A 637 -17.75 -36.02 -47.80
CA VAL A 637 -17.79 -37.27 -48.58
C VAL A 637 -16.83 -38.33 -47.99
N GLY A 638 -15.69 -37.90 -47.43
CA GLY A 638 -14.66 -38.78 -46.88
C GLY A 638 -14.96 -39.37 -45.49
N ALA A 639 -16.04 -38.98 -44.83
CA ALA A 639 -16.48 -39.55 -43.55
C ALA A 639 -16.90 -41.05 -43.59
N PHE A 640 -16.77 -41.73 -44.75
CA PHE A 640 -17.10 -43.16 -44.93
C PHE A 640 -15.98 -44.00 -45.57
N ALA A 641 -14.72 -43.57 -45.53
CA ALA A 641 -13.57 -44.39 -45.93
C ALA A 641 -12.64 -44.72 -44.73
N PRO A 642 -12.12 -45.96 -44.59
CA PRO A 642 -11.27 -46.31 -43.46
C PRO A 642 -9.87 -45.70 -43.55
N ALA A 643 -9.40 -45.10 -42.45
CA ALA A 643 -8.15 -44.35 -42.36
C ALA A 643 -6.87 -45.23 -42.35
N PRO A 644 -5.75 -44.77 -42.94
CA PRO A 644 -4.43 -45.34 -42.72
C PRO A 644 -3.67 -44.70 -41.54
N ALA A 645 -2.70 -45.45 -41.00
CA ALA A 645 -1.93 -45.23 -39.77
C ALA A 645 -0.87 -44.10 -39.85
N PRO A 646 -0.43 -43.52 -38.70
CA PRO A 646 0.45 -42.35 -38.66
C PRO A 646 1.94 -42.69 -38.85
N ALA A 647 2.68 -41.72 -39.41
CA ALA A 647 4.14 -41.71 -39.56
C ALA A 647 4.81 -40.75 -38.53
N PRO A 648 6.10 -40.93 -38.19
CA PRO A 648 6.68 -40.46 -36.94
C PRO A 648 7.20 -39.00 -36.98
N ALA A 649 7.33 -38.44 -35.78
CA ALA A 649 7.89 -37.13 -35.47
C ALA A 649 9.37 -36.99 -35.87
N SER A 650 9.76 -35.78 -36.28
CA SER A 650 11.15 -35.38 -36.50
C SER A 650 11.58 -34.31 -35.50
N ASP A 651 12.77 -34.53 -34.94
CA ASP A 651 13.52 -33.67 -34.03
C ASP A 651 13.75 -32.24 -34.55
N ALA A 652 13.71 -31.27 -33.63
CA ALA A 652 14.47 -30.04 -33.75
C ALA A 652 14.77 -29.44 -32.36
N SER A 653 15.85 -29.91 -31.73
CA SER A 653 16.60 -29.12 -30.75
C SER A 653 17.58 -28.20 -31.49
N ALA A 654 17.61 -26.91 -31.18
CA ALA A 654 18.83 -26.10 -31.22
C ALA A 654 18.63 -24.72 -30.55
N ALA A 655 19.32 -24.58 -29.41
CA ALA A 655 19.99 -23.40 -28.86
C ALA A 655 19.71 -22.01 -29.46
N VAL A 656 19.41 -21.05 -28.57
CA VAL A 656 19.90 -19.67 -28.70
C VAL A 656 20.48 -19.24 -27.35
N ALA A 657 21.80 -19.03 -27.34
CA ALA A 657 22.56 -18.43 -26.26
C ALA A 657 23.12 -17.06 -26.71
N GLY A 658 23.18 -16.11 -25.78
CA GLY A 658 23.94 -14.84 -25.85
C GLY A 658 23.07 -13.64 -26.28
N SER A 659 23.07 -12.48 -25.60
CA SER A 659 24.06 -11.82 -24.72
C SER A 659 23.38 -10.58 -24.05
N PRO A 660 24.10 -9.58 -23.48
CA PRO A 660 24.90 -9.58 -22.25
C PRO A 660 24.50 -8.43 -21.29
N GLY A 661 24.93 -8.49 -20.03
CA GLY A 661 25.07 -7.30 -19.18
C GLY A 661 24.42 -7.40 -17.80
N ALA A 662 25.06 -8.10 -16.88
CA ALA A 662 24.94 -7.82 -15.45
C ALA A 662 26.25 -8.23 -14.78
N THR A 663 26.76 -7.33 -13.95
CA THR A 663 27.94 -7.49 -13.09
C THR A 663 27.93 -8.83 -12.36
N ALA A 664 29.10 -9.48 -12.30
CA ALA A 664 29.32 -10.72 -11.56
C ALA A 664 28.85 -10.55 -10.11
N VAL A 665 27.71 -11.17 -9.78
CA VAL A 665 27.39 -11.59 -8.42
C VAL A 665 28.29 -12.79 -8.16
N ASP A 666 28.93 -12.85 -6.99
CA ASP A 666 29.72 -14.01 -6.59
C ASP A 666 28.80 -15.24 -6.66
N ASP A 667 29.15 -16.25 -7.46
CA ASP A 667 28.31 -17.45 -7.73
C ASP A 667 28.05 -18.29 -6.46
N ASP A 668 28.69 -17.94 -5.34
CA ASP A 668 28.68 -18.63 -4.05
C ASP A 668 27.79 -17.95 -2.97
N ASP A 669 27.02 -16.91 -3.28
CA ASP A 669 26.11 -16.28 -2.30
C ASP A 669 24.88 -17.16 -2.03
N PRO A 670 24.65 -17.67 -0.80
CA PRO A 670 23.54 -18.57 -0.50
C PRO A 670 22.18 -17.89 -0.63
N VAL A 671 21.21 -18.59 -1.23
CA VAL A 671 19.80 -18.14 -1.29
C VAL A 671 19.17 -18.20 0.11
N ALA A 672 18.69 -17.06 0.61
CA ALA A 672 18.02 -16.96 1.91
C ALA A 672 16.50 -17.01 1.78
N ILE A 673 15.84 -17.80 2.64
CA ILE A 673 14.38 -17.77 2.80
C ILE A 673 14.03 -16.67 3.81
N VAL A 674 13.58 -15.52 3.31
CA VAL A 674 13.27 -14.34 4.14
C VAL A 674 11.79 -14.17 4.48
N GLY A 675 10.90 -14.88 3.78
CA GLY A 675 9.45 -14.83 3.99
C GLY A 675 8.77 -16.09 3.45
N MET A 676 7.65 -16.48 4.09
CA MET A 676 6.89 -17.68 3.75
C MET A 676 5.40 -17.42 4.00
N ALA A 677 4.54 -17.96 3.13
CA ALA A 677 3.09 -18.00 3.33
C ALA A 677 2.54 -19.30 2.74
N CYS A 678 1.40 -19.76 3.24
CA CYS A 678 0.80 -20.99 2.73
C CYS A 678 -0.72 -21.01 2.92
N ARG A 679 -1.38 -21.83 2.09
CA ARG A 679 -2.76 -22.29 2.26
C ARG A 679 -2.77 -23.80 2.13
N LEU A 680 -3.17 -24.50 3.20
CA LEU A 680 -3.04 -25.95 3.32
C LEU A 680 -4.32 -26.56 3.91
N PRO A 681 -4.52 -27.89 3.75
CA PRO A 681 -5.65 -28.59 4.35
C PRO A 681 -5.77 -28.39 5.87
N GLY A 682 -6.97 -28.60 6.40
CA GLY A 682 -7.26 -28.39 7.83
C GLY A 682 -7.42 -26.92 8.24
N GLY A 683 -7.58 -26.01 7.28
CA GLY A 683 -7.72 -24.57 7.54
C GLY A 683 -6.41 -23.88 7.90
N ILE A 684 -5.27 -24.49 7.60
CA ILE A 684 -3.94 -23.94 7.86
C ILE A 684 -3.65 -22.83 6.85
N ASP A 685 -3.55 -21.59 7.32
CA ASP A 685 -3.37 -20.38 6.50
C ASP A 685 -2.05 -19.63 6.76
N SER A 686 -1.18 -20.17 7.61
CA SER A 686 0.12 -19.58 7.91
C SER A 686 1.21 -20.62 8.22
N PRO A 687 2.50 -20.28 8.02
CA PRO A 687 3.60 -21.16 8.41
C PRO A 687 3.60 -21.52 9.90
N GLN A 688 3.14 -20.61 10.77
CA GLN A 688 3.03 -20.88 12.21
C GLN A 688 1.95 -21.94 12.49
N GLN A 689 0.76 -21.81 11.91
CA GLN A 689 -0.29 -22.82 12.05
C GLN A 689 0.13 -24.18 11.45
N LEU A 690 0.92 -24.18 10.36
CA LEU A 690 1.52 -25.40 9.83
C LEU A 690 2.44 -26.04 10.87
N TRP A 691 3.34 -25.26 11.48
CA TRP A 691 4.22 -25.76 12.53
C TRP A 691 3.43 -26.36 13.70
N ASP A 692 2.43 -25.64 14.21
CA ASP A 692 1.62 -26.08 15.35
C ASP A 692 0.90 -27.40 15.03
N ALA A 693 0.32 -27.53 13.83
CA ALA A 693 -0.33 -28.75 13.37
C ALA A 693 0.66 -29.92 13.26
N LEU A 694 1.85 -29.71 12.69
CA LEU A 694 2.87 -30.75 12.55
C LEU A 694 3.43 -31.17 13.91
N ALA A 695 3.74 -30.22 14.79
CA ALA A 695 4.28 -30.48 16.13
C ALA A 695 3.28 -31.25 17.01
N ALA A 696 1.98 -30.95 16.87
CA ALA A 696 0.90 -31.65 17.55
C ALA A 696 0.51 -32.99 16.90
N GLY A 697 1.09 -33.34 15.75
CA GLY A 697 0.80 -34.59 15.04
C GLY A 697 -0.61 -34.65 14.45
N VAL A 698 -1.15 -33.52 13.98
CA VAL A 698 -2.49 -33.40 13.40
C VAL A 698 -2.54 -34.06 12.01
N ASP A 699 -3.57 -34.89 11.79
CA ASP A 699 -4.03 -35.33 10.47
C ASP A 699 -5.06 -34.33 9.95
N ALA A 700 -4.69 -33.55 8.93
CA ALA A 700 -5.49 -32.50 8.33
C ALA A 700 -6.30 -32.98 7.10
N THR A 701 -6.33 -34.29 6.84
CA THR A 701 -7.20 -34.85 5.80
C THR A 701 -8.67 -34.72 6.21
N SER A 702 -9.56 -34.56 5.24
CA SER A 702 -11.01 -34.46 5.43
C SER A 702 -11.74 -35.36 4.44
N ASP A 703 -13.05 -35.45 4.59
CA ASP A 703 -13.91 -35.95 3.52
C ASP A 703 -13.86 -35.01 2.30
N PHE A 704 -14.32 -35.50 1.15
CA PHE A 704 -14.34 -34.72 -0.10
C PHE A 704 -15.30 -33.51 0.03
N PRO A 705 -14.94 -32.30 -0.47
CA PRO A 705 -15.81 -31.14 -0.40
C PRO A 705 -17.05 -31.29 -1.29
N GLU A 706 -18.19 -30.81 -0.80
CA GLU A 706 -19.49 -30.88 -1.49
C GLU A 706 -19.69 -29.75 -2.51
N ASP A 707 -18.80 -28.75 -2.54
CA ASP A 707 -18.96 -27.48 -3.25
C ASP A 707 -18.05 -27.35 -4.50
N ARG A 708 -17.57 -28.49 -5.01
CA ARG A 708 -16.65 -28.60 -6.17
C ARG A 708 -17.28 -29.26 -7.40
N GLY A 709 -18.56 -29.64 -7.33
CA GLY A 709 -19.30 -30.24 -8.46
C GLY A 709 -19.10 -31.76 -8.64
N TRP A 710 -18.46 -32.43 -7.67
CA TRP A 710 -18.25 -33.88 -7.72
C TRP A 710 -19.51 -34.69 -7.37
N ASP A 711 -19.74 -35.79 -8.10
CA ASP A 711 -20.78 -36.77 -7.76
C ASP A 711 -20.31 -37.68 -6.61
N LEU A 712 -20.30 -37.14 -5.40
CA LEU A 712 -19.82 -37.85 -4.21
C LEU A 712 -20.62 -39.13 -3.90
N ALA A 713 -21.84 -39.26 -4.43
CA ALA A 713 -22.66 -40.46 -4.23
C ALA A 713 -22.11 -41.67 -4.98
N ASN A 714 -21.57 -41.47 -6.18
CA ASN A 714 -21.07 -42.54 -7.06
C ASN A 714 -19.54 -42.57 -7.17
N LEU A 715 -18.84 -41.61 -6.58
CA LEU A 715 -17.39 -41.48 -6.69
C LEU A 715 -16.60 -42.57 -5.94
N PHE A 716 -17.18 -43.24 -4.94
CA PHE A 716 -16.47 -44.25 -4.13
C PHE A 716 -16.74 -45.70 -4.55
N ASP A 717 -15.67 -46.47 -4.78
CA ASP A 717 -15.72 -47.93 -4.94
C ASP A 717 -14.57 -48.61 -4.17
N PRO A 718 -14.81 -49.62 -3.33
CA PRO A 718 -13.75 -50.33 -2.62
C PRO A 718 -12.77 -51.09 -3.54
N ASP A 719 -13.13 -51.39 -4.79
CA ASP A 719 -12.23 -51.98 -5.78
C ASP A 719 -11.44 -50.87 -6.52
N PRO A 720 -10.12 -50.75 -6.30
CA PRO A 720 -9.30 -49.75 -6.98
C PRO A 720 -9.22 -49.96 -8.50
N ALA A 721 -9.66 -51.10 -9.02
CA ALA A 721 -9.71 -51.36 -10.45
C ALA A 721 -10.97 -50.82 -11.15
N ASN A 722 -12.00 -50.37 -10.40
CA ASN A 722 -13.23 -49.85 -10.99
C ASN A 722 -13.02 -48.46 -11.62
N PRO A 723 -13.14 -48.30 -12.96
CA PRO A 723 -12.83 -47.03 -13.62
C PRO A 723 -13.73 -45.87 -13.18
N GLY A 724 -13.14 -44.67 -13.06
CA GLY A 724 -13.90 -43.44 -12.73
C GLY A 724 -14.30 -43.31 -11.25
N THR A 725 -13.80 -44.18 -10.38
CA THR A 725 -14.08 -44.16 -8.94
C THR A 725 -12.79 -44.07 -8.12
N THR A 726 -12.91 -43.77 -6.82
CA THR A 726 -11.82 -43.76 -5.83
C THR A 726 -12.11 -44.78 -4.72
N TYR A 727 -11.06 -45.47 -4.28
CA TYR A 727 -11.13 -46.39 -3.13
C TYR A 727 -10.91 -45.71 -1.78
N THR A 728 -10.77 -44.38 -1.76
CA THR A 728 -10.72 -43.56 -0.54
C THR A 728 -11.80 -42.48 -0.55
N ARG A 729 -12.36 -42.20 0.63
CA ARG A 729 -13.30 -41.08 0.85
C ARG A 729 -12.64 -39.86 1.49
N ARG A 730 -11.34 -39.94 1.80
CA ARG A 730 -10.60 -38.88 2.49
C ARG A 730 -9.41 -38.42 1.67
N GLY A 731 -9.10 -37.12 1.78
CA GLY A 731 -8.01 -36.45 1.09
C GLY A 731 -7.66 -35.10 1.73
N GLY A 732 -6.60 -34.46 1.25
CA GLY A 732 -6.21 -33.12 1.67
C GLY A 732 -6.86 -32.07 0.77
N PHE A 733 -7.78 -31.26 1.32
CA PHE A 733 -8.53 -30.27 0.56
C PHE A 733 -8.46 -28.88 1.18
N LEU A 734 -8.46 -27.86 0.32
CA LEU A 734 -8.66 -26.48 0.73
C LEU A 734 -10.17 -26.21 0.87
N SER A 735 -10.60 -25.81 2.07
CA SER A 735 -12.00 -25.46 2.35
C SER A 735 -12.44 -24.22 1.56
N ALA A 736 -11.61 -23.19 1.54
CA ALA A 736 -11.89 -21.90 0.91
C ALA A 736 -11.28 -21.77 -0.51
N ALA A 737 -11.20 -22.85 -1.29
CA ALA A 737 -10.56 -22.81 -2.62
C ALA A 737 -11.24 -21.85 -3.61
N GLY A 738 -12.55 -21.62 -3.44
CA GLY A 738 -13.30 -20.67 -4.24
C GLY A 738 -13.17 -19.21 -3.81
N ASP A 739 -12.59 -18.94 -2.64
CA ASP A 739 -12.62 -17.60 -2.03
C ASP A 739 -11.42 -16.77 -2.49
N PHE A 740 -11.68 -15.56 -2.99
CA PHE A 740 -10.64 -14.66 -3.50
C PHE A 740 -11.08 -13.19 -3.41
N ASP A 741 -10.16 -12.28 -3.10
CA ASP A 741 -10.39 -10.84 -3.14
C ASP A 741 -10.03 -10.24 -4.50
N ALA A 742 -10.93 -10.40 -5.47
CA ALA A 742 -10.69 -9.97 -6.84
C ALA A 742 -10.48 -8.45 -6.98
N GLU A 743 -11.19 -7.65 -6.18
CA GLU A 743 -11.13 -6.19 -6.23
C GLU A 743 -9.76 -5.67 -5.78
N PHE A 744 -9.17 -6.27 -4.74
CA PHE A 744 -7.81 -5.94 -4.31
C PHE A 744 -6.79 -6.07 -5.45
N PHE A 745 -6.93 -7.10 -6.28
CA PHE A 745 -6.04 -7.35 -7.43
C PHE A 745 -6.48 -6.64 -8.72
N GLY A 746 -7.53 -5.82 -8.70
CA GLY A 746 -8.06 -5.16 -9.89
C GLY A 746 -8.67 -6.12 -10.92
N ILE A 747 -9.12 -7.29 -10.46
CA ILE A 747 -9.69 -8.36 -11.29
C ILE A 747 -11.22 -8.28 -11.20
N SER A 748 -11.90 -8.34 -12.34
CA SER A 748 -13.36 -8.31 -12.35
C SER A 748 -13.95 -9.62 -11.77
N PRO A 749 -15.14 -9.59 -11.13
CA PRO A 749 -15.77 -10.81 -10.61
C PRO A 749 -15.96 -11.91 -11.66
N ARG A 750 -16.18 -11.52 -12.93
CA ARG A 750 -16.34 -12.43 -14.06
C ARG A 750 -15.03 -13.09 -14.46
N GLU A 751 -13.93 -12.34 -14.50
CA GLU A 751 -12.60 -12.91 -14.72
C GLU A 751 -12.22 -13.83 -13.55
N ALA A 752 -12.40 -13.39 -12.30
CA ALA A 752 -12.09 -14.17 -11.11
C ALA A 752 -12.82 -15.53 -11.06
N ALA A 753 -14.08 -15.59 -11.50
CA ALA A 753 -14.81 -16.85 -11.63
C ALA A 753 -14.15 -17.80 -12.64
N ALA A 754 -13.70 -17.26 -13.79
CA ALA A 754 -13.06 -18.03 -14.85
C ALA A 754 -11.58 -18.39 -14.58
N MET A 755 -10.98 -17.87 -13.50
CA MET A 755 -9.61 -18.18 -13.10
C MET A 755 -9.54 -19.47 -12.29
N ASP A 756 -8.59 -20.33 -12.65
CA ASP A 756 -8.18 -21.47 -11.84
C ASP A 756 -7.90 -20.99 -10.39
N PRO A 757 -8.52 -21.61 -9.37
CA PRO A 757 -8.20 -21.38 -7.96
C PRO A 757 -6.70 -21.27 -7.64
N GLN A 758 -5.85 -22.05 -8.31
CA GLN A 758 -4.39 -22.00 -8.13
C GLN A 758 -3.83 -20.59 -8.39
N GLN A 759 -4.25 -19.93 -9.48
CA GLN A 759 -3.78 -18.58 -9.81
C GLN A 759 -4.23 -17.56 -8.77
N ARG A 760 -5.48 -17.68 -8.29
CA ARG A 760 -6.06 -16.80 -7.27
C ARG A 760 -5.34 -16.92 -5.94
N LEU A 761 -5.15 -18.15 -5.47
CA LEU A 761 -4.45 -18.43 -4.22
C LEU A 761 -2.97 -18.03 -4.28
N LEU A 762 -2.31 -18.20 -5.42
CA LEU A 762 -0.94 -17.76 -5.63
C LEU A 762 -0.80 -16.23 -5.51
N LEU A 763 -1.74 -15.44 -6.03
CA LEU A 763 -1.72 -13.98 -5.90
C LEU A 763 -1.78 -13.53 -4.44
N GLU A 764 -2.73 -14.05 -3.67
CA GLU A 764 -2.84 -13.73 -2.24
C GLU A 764 -1.65 -14.24 -1.44
N THR A 765 -1.22 -15.48 -1.67
CA THR A 765 -0.12 -16.10 -0.91
C THR A 765 1.22 -15.41 -1.21
N ALA A 766 1.46 -14.99 -2.45
CA ALA A 766 2.64 -14.21 -2.83
C ALA A 766 2.65 -12.84 -2.13
N TRP A 767 1.50 -12.15 -2.11
CA TRP A 767 1.36 -10.88 -1.38
C TRP A 767 1.68 -11.04 0.11
N GLU A 768 1.10 -12.05 0.74
CA GLU A 768 1.31 -12.32 2.16
C GLU A 768 2.72 -12.78 2.51
N ALA A 769 3.39 -13.50 1.61
CA ALA A 769 4.80 -13.85 1.78
C ALA A 769 5.66 -12.59 1.83
N LEU A 770 5.40 -11.62 0.95
CA LEU A 770 6.08 -10.32 0.95
C LEU A 770 5.78 -9.51 2.20
N GLU A 771 4.52 -9.39 2.63
CA GLU A 771 4.20 -8.65 3.86
C GLU A 771 4.91 -9.21 5.10
N ARG A 772 5.08 -10.53 5.19
CA ARG A 772 5.82 -11.17 6.29
C ARG A 772 7.33 -10.87 6.26
N THR A 773 7.89 -10.51 5.11
CA THR A 773 9.28 -10.00 5.06
C THR A 773 9.42 -8.58 5.58
N GLY A 774 8.33 -7.82 5.68
CA GLY A 774 8.37 -6.38 5.94
C GLY A 774 8.92 -5.56 4.76
N ILE A 775 9.00 -6.13 3.56
CA ILE A 775 9.30 -5.40 2.33
C ILE A 775 7.99 -4.78 1.83
N ASP A 776 7.99 -3.48 1.58
CA ASP A 776 6.89 -2.80 0.90
C ASP A 776 6.78 -3.34 -0.55
N PRO A 777 5.67 -3.99 -0.93
CA PRO A 777 5.48 -4.51 -2.28
C PRO A 777 5.66 -3.45 -3.39
N ASP A 778 5.29 -2.19 -3.14
CA ASP A 778 5.43 -1.14 -4.15
C ASP A 778 6.90 -0.74 -4.39
N SER A 779 7.78 -0.95 -3.41
CA SER A 779 9.22 -0.76 -3.56
C SER A 779 9.87 -1.76 -4.54
N LEU A 780 9.20 -2.88 -4.82
CA LEU A 780 9.67 -3.91 -5.75
C LEU A 780 9.30 -3.63 -7.20
N ARG A 781 8.44 -2.64 -7.48
CA ARG A 781 8.08 -2.28 -8.85
C ARG A 781 9.34 -1.90 -9.65
N ARG A 782 9.45 -2.45 -10.85
CA ARG A 782 10.59 -2.32 -11.78
C ARG A 782 11.90 -2.93 -11.27
N SER A 783 11.85 -3.72 -10.20
CA SER A 783 13.01 -4.49 -9.75
C SER A 783 13.25 -5.70 -10.65
N ARG A 784 14.49 -6.19 -10.66
CA ARG A 784 14.89 -7.42 -11.37
C ARG A 784 14.47 -8.71 -10.64
N THR A 785 13.39 -8.66 -9.85
CA THR A 785 12.90 -9.80 -9.07
C THR A 785 12.23 -10.82 -9.97
N GLY A 786 12.63 -12.08 -9.88
CA GLY A 786 12.05 -13.19 -10.63
C GLY A 786 10.89 -13.88 -9.89
N VAL A 787 10.00 -14.52 -10.64
CA VAL A 787 8.86 -15.29 -10.15
C VAL A 787 8.92 -16.69 -10.74
N PHE A 788 9.13 -17.70 -9.88
CA PHE A 788 9.18 -19.10 -10.26
C PHE A 788 8.03 -19.84 -9.57
N VAL A 789 7.17 -20.48 -10.35
CA VAL A 789 5.95 -21.15 -9.86
C VAL A 789 5.96 -22.60 -10.30
N GLY A 790 5.90 -23.52 -9.34
CA GLY A 790 5.58 -24.92 -9.62
C GLY A 790 4.07 -25.12 -9.65
N ALA A 791 3.52 -25.49 -10.81
CA ALA A 791 2.09 -25.78 -10.96
C ALA A 791 1.89 -27.01 -11.85
N THR A 792 0.74 -27.64 -11.71
CA THR A 792 0.25 -28.69 -12.62
C THR A 792 -1.05 -28.22 -13.24
N ASN A 793 -1.31 -28.67 -14.46
CA ASN A 793 -2.61 -28.40 -15.08
C ASN A 793 -3.70 -29.16 -14.33
N MET A 794 -4.62 -28.43 -13.71
CA MET A 794 -5.80 -28.96 -13.04
C MET A 794 -6.99 -28.56 -13.90
N GLU A 795 -7.77 -29.53 -14.38
CA GLU A 795 -8.95 -29.21 -15.18
C GLU A 795 -9.96 -28.42 -14.33
N TYR A 796 -10.15 -27.13 -14.66
CA TYR A 796 -11.09 -26.24 -13.99
C TYR A 796 -12.07 -25.61 -14.98
N GLY A 797 -13.36 -25.79 -14.72
CA GLY A 797 -14.46 -25.36 -15.59
C GLY A 797 -14.71 -26.29 -16.79
N PRO A 798 -15.83 -26.12 -17.50
CA PRO A 798 -16.20 -27.00 -18.61
C PRO A 798 -15.18 -26.92 -19.74
N HIS A 799 -15.05 -27.91 -20.63
CA HIS A 799 -14.07 -27.85 -21.73
C HIS A 799 -14.16 -26.53 -22.56
N LEU A 800 -13.04 -26.08 -23.16
CA LEU A 800 -12.97 -24.83 -23.94
C LEU A 800 -14.04 -24.74 -25.06
N ASP A 801 -14.53 -25.89 -25.53
CA ASP A 801 -15.53 -26.03 -26.57
C ASP A 801 -16.99 -25.99 -26.07
N ALA A 802 -17.21 -25.88 -24.76
CA ALA A 802 -18.55 -25.81 -24.16
C ALA A 802 -19.09 -24.37 -24.18
N PRO A 803 -20.37 -24.15 -24.58
CA PRO A 803 -20.98 -22.83 -24.55
C PRO A 803 -21.02 -22.29 -23.11
N THR A 804 -20.60 -21.04 -22.92
CA THR A 804 -20.59 -20.37 -21.61
C THR A 804 -21.08 -18.94 -21.73
N ASP A 805 -21.86 -18.46 -20.75
CA ASP A 805 -22.44 -17.13 -20.77
C ASP A 805 -21.40 -16.02 -20.47
N GLY A 806 -20.68 -15.59 -21.50
CA GLY A 806 -19.90 -14.35 -21.50
C GLY A 806 -18.59 -14.35 -20.71
N THR A 807 -18.04 -15.51 -20.36
CA THR A 807 -16.69 -15.68 -19.77
C THR A 807 -15.62 -16.10 -20.79
N GLU A 808 -16.02 -16.34 -22.05
CA GLU A 808 -15.21 -16.91 -23.13
C GLU A 808 -13.83 -16.23 -23.30
N GLY A 809 -13.77 -14.90 -23.18
CA GLY A 809 -12.53 -14.13 -23.32
C GLY A 809 -11.51 -14.30 -22.19
N PHE A 810 -11.95 -14.69 -20.99
CA PHE A 810 -11.06 -14.81 -19.81
C PHE A 810 -10.55 -16.24 -19.58
N ARG A 811 -11.19 -17.24 -20.19
CA ARG A 811 -10.93 -18.66 -19.92
C ARG A 811 -9.51 -19.08 -20.28
N LEU A 812 -9.01 -18.64 -21.43
CA LEU A 812 -7.65 -18.97 -21.88
C LEU A 812 -6.62 -18.50 -20.85
N THR A 813 -6.66 -17.22 -20.50
CA THR A 813 -5.73 -16.61 -19.55
C THR A 813 -6.00 -17.04 -18.10
N GLY A 814 -7.20 -17.50 -17.77
CA GLY A 814 -7.57 -17.96 -16.43
C GLY A 814 -7.12 -19.37 -16.10
N ASN A 815 -6.85 -20.21 -17.11
CA ASN A 815 -6.55 -21.64 -16.93
C ASN A 815 -5.19 -22.06 -17.50
N THR A 816 -4.54 -21.22 -18.31
CA THR A 816 -3.19 -21.52 -18.80
C THR A 816 -2.16 -21.41 -17.67
N SER A 817 -1.42 -22.48 -17.37
CA SER A 817 -0.44 -22.53 -16.28
C SER A 817 0.69 -21.51 -16.43
N SER A 818 1.15 -21.22 -17.65
CA SER A 818 2.20 -20.22 -17.92
C SER A 818 1.82 -18.80 -17.48
N VAL A 819 0.52 -18.52 -17.33
CA VAL A 819 0.03 -17.20 -16.91
C VAL A 819 0.19 -16.99 -15.39
N ALA A 820 0.31 -18.05 -14.59
CA ALA A 820 0.37 -17.96 -13.13
C ALA A 820 1.55 -17.08 -12.63
N SER A 821 2.77 -17.35 -13.08
CA SER A 821 3.96 -16.55 -12.74
C SER A 821 3.88 -15.14 -13.32
N GLY A 822 3.42 -15.02 -14.56
CA GLY A 822 3.24 -13.73 -15.24
C GLY A 822 2.26 -12.79 -14.53
N ARG A 823 1.16 -13.31 -13.95
CA ARG A 823 0.20 -12.50 -13.18
C ARG A 823 0.80 -11.93 -11.90
N ILE A 824 1.58 -12.71 -11.16
CA ILE A 824 2.29 -12.22 -9.96
C ILE A 824 3.29 -11.13 -10.37
N SER A 825 4.07 -11.38 -11.42
CA SER A 825 5.04 -10.42 -11.95
C SER A 825 4.36 -9.12 -12.37
N TYR A 826 3.25 -9.21 -13.10
CA TYR A 826 2.47 -8.06 -13.54
C TYR A 826 1.88 -7.27 -12.36
N GLN A 827 1.26 -7.97 -11.41
CA GLN A 827 0.61 -7.36 -10.25
C GLN A 827 1.59 -6.56 -9.37
N LEU A 828 2.78 -7.12 -9.16
CA LEU A 828 3.84 -6.51 -8.35
C LEU A 828 4.77 -5.60 -9.18
N GLY A 829 4.55 -5.53 -10.50
CA GLY A 829 5.38 -4.75 -11.41
C GLY A 829 6.83 -5.22 -11.51
N LEU A 830 7.10 -6.51 -11.37
CA LEU A 830 8.45 -7.09 -11.40
C LEU A 830 8.93 -7.28 -12.85
N GLU A 831 10.23 -7.04 -13.08
CA GLU A 831 10.88 -7.09 -14.41
C GLU A 831 11.88 -8.25 -14.55
N GLY A 832 11.94 -9.16 -13.57
CA GLY A 832 12.76 -10.38 -13.66
C GLY A 832 12.08 -11.52 -14.44
N PRO A 833 12.73 -12.69 -14.52
CA PRO A 833 12.15 -13.87 -15.18
C PRO A 833 10.84 -14.31 -14.51
N ALA A 834 9.81 -14.58 -15.30
CA ALA A 834 8.55 -15.20 -14.83
C ALA A 834 8.39 -16.57 -15.48
N MET A 835 8.46 -17.63 -14.68
CA MET A 835 8.45 -19.02 -15.17
C MET A 835 7.48 -19.88 -14.38
N THR A 836 6.63 -20.61 -15.10
CA THR A 836 5.83 -21.71 -14.52
C THR A 836 6.44 -23.04 -14.94
N VAL A 837 6.72 -23.91 -13.98
CA VAL A 837 7.32 -25.24 -14.17
C VAL A 837 6.30 -26.32 -13.86
N ASP A 838 6.10 -27.25 -14.80
CA ASP A 838 5.31 -28.46 -14.60
C ASP A 838 6.22 -29.70 -14.75
N THR A 839 6.57 -30.29 -13.61
CA THR A 839 7.24 -31.58 -13.51
C THR A 839 6.43 -32.54 -12.62
N ALA A 840 5.10 -32.39 -12.64
CA ALA A 840 4.17 -33.08 -11.76
C ALA A 840 4.49 -32.84 -10.27
N CYS A 841 4.67 -33.90 -9.48
CA CYS A 841 4.84 -33.81 -8.02
C CYS A 841 6.13 -33.07 -7.57
N SER A 842 7.11 -32.90 -8.47
CA SER A 842 8.34 -32.15 -8.19
C SER A 842 8.26 -30.67 -8.56
N SER A 843 7.18 -30.20 -9.19
CA SER A 843 7.07 -28.84 -9.77
C SER A 843 7.57 -27.74 -8.85
N SER A 844 7.03 -27.65 -7.63
CA SER A 844 7.35 -26.54 -6.70
C SER A 844 8.71 -26.61 -6.00
N LEU A 845 9.45 -27.71 -6.14
CA LEU A 845 10.83 -27.79 -5.65
C LEU A 845 11.84 -27.57 -6.79
N VAL A 846 11.43 -27.80 -8.04
CA VAL A 846 12.23 -27.52 -9.25
C VAL A 846 12.16 -26.03 -9.60
N ALA A 847 10.97 -25.45 -9.50
CA ALA A 847 10.77 -24.00 -9.52
C ALA A 847 11.40 -23.38 -8.27
#